data_AF-M7TEC4-F1
#
_entry.id   AF-M7TEC4-F1
#
_cell.length_a   1.000
_cell.length_b   1.000
_cell.length_c   1.000
_cell.angle_alpha   90.00
_cell.angle_beta   90.00
_cell.angle_gamma   90.00
#
_symmetry.space_group_name_H-M   'P 1'
#
loop_
_entity.id
_entity.type
_entity.pdbx_description
1 polymer ?
#
loop_
_entity_poly.entity_id
_entity_poly.type
_entity_poly.pdbx_seq_one_letter_code
_entity_poly.pdbx_strand_id
1 'polypeptide(L)'
;MIPTKDDGLNAAVGRVDEESEEVVQEEGITGFDGKWRYATEFLSQWRSIFDRETYPGSLLFNTGAFILPALYSTLSKLWVANIDSTQVATTDVYTYIGVIVEVLNEGLPRAVWVIIADESNRSLRSRLTITYTLISFQILFGTLLMIIFLSSAEHLAAAFVPEIVRKASLTYVRISSVQALSSAMGTAVANSTRALDHPDVPLLISSVQFAVNILLDLLIISKFHVGSFTPTVNTQALIRMTCDLASAGCGLLYFIYLALKMQRSTPSPPITRESASLSMSPSPLPSPSESESAARSRPKITISALKTLFKPGKWTFLESALRNAIYLWLIHGIVSMGLDYATAWGVFNNIRWGIVMVPVNALQASASTFVGHAWGAWRKGVGVEIRKPRAERGDVLKIVHYALISSIIALLIESIFCIFLSLWGIRKFSFYLSESAAVAKITEHMWRTIDWCYIFYAVTTQLSAILLATVPKLYFVQSLGSNLLWMLPWAIAFHLISPFEMGYSEIPCQICGVSFNIGRYRTPDEIEDESASWYNADGGYVAGDENCGTDYGCLFYRTTPIPEQNGELNRQNNRPFYEDNTPRVEDDSLSYSYESASDDEPLEYDSDADETSFEDHITEAFSMQENSQNIQASSEMETDGDNVDGSFDLDEETKQYHEWLSGFDQHKLINPPKVEKIMITEEEARDMQWENNFTHLSGPKCSGGKAYNGNFITAQEMRGCTTAQCLVYKDENWSPSPDDESFELEGDVFLSGLGDQVPSRDMGDVELTPVRHGLDNHVAADTVIWELPPNTREVAMPFHPTCLEVYKHASRLSFNQTSIQDLMKWRDEESSYEYTTQFPHDRVVSDCSEQWWNHIFGTEWLAANPVFIPALPSIVYSAKSTNPHFSLSSPAFPVHSPRPRPQRSRRNHSPDPFLNLSQELQDEIVSYLPSKDIASARLASRAFTQLSQMFFYKLVISEMPWLWEIYDSTPPSFWTTISAADLKSREERRKEHNEQLMALRPHIFEEMREFYDEWKAAEPVFDESIEGALKTGFEDGIDTKNLDWYQLYLGITRGFKEGRLKGLQNRKRIWKDVEEIIRRIKKYKEIGWVVAERDQ
;
A
#
# COMPACT_ATOMS: atom_id res chain seq x y z
N MET A 1 60.36 -2.74 -12.68
CA MET A 1 61.42 -1.72 -12.46
C MET A 1 62.07 -1.99 -11.12
N ILE A 2 63.40 -1.82 -11.02
CA ILE A 2 64.27 -2.06 -9.84
C ILE A 2 65.33 -0.95 -9.89
N PRO A 3 65.58 -0.18 -8.81
CA PRO A 3 66.76 -0.41 -7.94
C PRO A 3 66.63 0.07 -6.47
N THR A 4 67.60 -0.12 -5.55
CA THR A 4 68.48 -1.26 -5.15
C THR A 4 69.08 -0.96 -3.76
N LYS A 5 69.55 -1.99 -3.04
CA LYS A 5 70.82 -2.07 -2.26
C LYS A 5 70.93 -3.49 -1.68
N ASP A 6 71.91 -4.34 -2.02
CA ASP A 6 73.39 -4.26 -1.88
C ASP A 6 73.80 -4.39 -0.39
N ASP A 7 74.68 -5.30 0.08
CA ASP A 7 75.68 -6.22 -0.52
C ASP A 7 75.62 -7.64 0.13
N GLY A 8 76.28 -8.73 -0.31
CA GLY A 8 77.10 -9.02 -1.51
C GLY A 8 78.00 -10.28 -1.35
N LEU A 9 78.47 -10.88 -2.47
CA LEU A 9 79.53 -11.93 -2.64
C LEU A 9 79.26 -13.34 -2.01
N ASN A 10 79.74 -14.49 -2.54
CA ASN A 10 80.56 -14.80 -3.73
C ASN A 10 80.40 -16.28 -4.20
N ALA A 11 80.59 -16.54 -5.52
CA ALA A 11 80.99 -17.75 -6.30
C ALA A 11 80.89 -19.23 -5.73
N ALA A 12 80.83 -20.33 -6.51
CA ALA A 12 81.15 -20.55 -7.95
C ALA A 12 80.51 -21.82 -8.58
N VAL A 13 80.22 -21.76 -9.90
CA VAL A 13 80.41 -22.77 -10.98
C VAL A 13 80.19 -24.29 -10.75
N GLY A 14 79.32 -24.93 -11.57
CA GLY A 14 79.28 -26.40 -11.78
C GLY A 14 78.38 -26.86 -12.95
N ARG A 15 78.86 -27.81 -13.78
CA ARG A 15 78.17 -28.50 -14.91
C ARG A 15 77.17 -29.58 -14.38
N VAL A 16 76.04 -29.93 -15.00
CA VAL A 16 75.69 -30.38 -16.39
C VAL A 16 75.98 -31.88 -16.62
N ASP A 17 74.91 -32.61 -17.02
CA ASP A 17 74.80 -34.03 -17.47
C ASP A 17 75.16 -35.14 -16.44
N GLU A 18 74.70 -36.40 -16.49
CA GLU A 18 73.81 -37.13 -17.43
C GLU A 18 73.06 -38.30 -16.71
N GLU A 19 72.38 -39.19 -17.45
CA GLU A 19 71.55 -40.32 -16.94
C GLU A 19 72.35 -41.57 -16.49
N SER A 20 71.83 -42.34 -15.51
CA SER A 20 71.95 -43.82 -15.45
C SER A 20 70.98 -44.46 -14.45
N GLU A 21 70.60 -45.72 -14.69
CA GLU A 21 69.53 -46.47 -14.01
C GLU A 21 69.94 -47.20 -12.70
N GLU A 22 68.93 -47.58 -11.89
CA GLU A 22 68.82 -48.79 -11.04
C GLU A 22 69.90 -49.14 -9.95
N VAL A 23 69.58 -49.82 -8.82
CA VAL A 23 68.36 -49.96 -8.00
C VAL A 23 68.77 -50.52 -6.62
N VAL A 24 68.09 -50.13 -5.51
CA VAL A 24 68.06 -50.78 -4.16
C VAL A 24 69.43 -51.10 -3.50
N GLN A 25 69.78 -50.58 -2.30
CA GLN A 25 69.13 -50.95 -1.02
C GLN A 25 69.39 -49.93 0.11
N GLU A 26 68.52 -49.96 1.12
CA GLU A 26 68.58 -49.16 2.38
C GLU A 26 69.71 -49.67 3.31
N GLU A 27 70.24 -48.94 4.31
CA GLU A 27 69.65 -47.89 5.17
C GLU A 27 70.62 -46.73 5.50
N GLY A 28 70.10 -45.66 6.15
CA GLY A 28 70.87 -45.01 7.21
C GLY A 28 71.17 -43.50 7.13
N ILE A 29 70.20 -42.61 6.88
CA ILE A 29 70.36 -41.16 7.16
C ILE A 29 69.19 -40.62 8.00
N THR A 30 69.52 -40.10 9.18
CA THR A 30 68.60 -39.64 10.24
C THR A 30 67.99 -38.24 10.00
N GLY A 31 67.72 -37.87 8.74
CA GLY A 31 67.28 -36.52 8.35
C GLY A 31 65.77 -36.28 8.25
N PHE A 32 64.95 -37.32 8.14
CA PHE A 32 63.55 -37.18 7.70
C PHE A 32 62.55 -36.89 8.84
N ASP A 33 62.83 -37.38 10.05
CA ASP A 33 61.87 -37.44 11.16
C ASP A 33 61.45 -36.05 11.67
N GLY A 34 62.37 -35.08 11.72
CA GLY A 34 62.06 -33.71 12.17
C GLY A 34 61.04 -32.98 11.29
N LYS A 35 61.02 -33.25 9.98
CA LYS A 35 60.10 -32.58 9.04
C LYS A 35 58.69 -33.17 9.13
N TRP A 36 58.58 -34.48 9.32
CA TRP A 36 57.31 -35.15 9.58
C TRP A 36 56.77 -34.86 10.99
N ARG A 37 57.62 -34.72 12.01
CA ARG A 37 57.21 -34.20 13.32
C ARG A 37 56.63 -32.80 13.22
N TYR A 38 57.30 -31.86 12.55
CA TYR A 38 56.74 -30.51 12.40
C TYR A 38 55.41 -30.51 11.63
N ALA A 39 55.27 -31.31 10.57
CA ALA A 39 54.02 -31.45 9.82
C ALA A 39 52.89 -32.10 10.65
N THR A 40 53.20 -33.12 11.46
CA THR A 40 52.20 -33.81 12.30
C THR A 40 51.86 -33.03 13.56
N GLU A 41 52.81 -32.31 14.16
CA GLU A 41 52.56 -31.36 15.24
C GLU A 41 51.67 -30.21 14.74
N PHE A 42 51.96 -29.61 13.57
CA PHE A 42 51.10 -28.63 12.91
C PHE A 42 49.70 -29.18 12.59
N LEU A 43 49.60 -30.35 11.95
CA LEU A 43 48.30 -30.99 11.66
C LEU A 43 47.54 -31.36 12.94
N SER A 44 48.23 -31.68 14.05
CA SER A 44 47.58 -31.94 15.34
C SER A 44 47.06 -30.65 16.00
N GLN A 45 47.79 -29.53 15.87
CA GLN A 45 47.29 -28.21 16.30
C GLN A 45 46.03 -27.83 15.52
N TRP A 46 46.05 -27.92 14.19
CA TRP A 46 44.86 -27.69 13.36
C TRP A 46 43.71 -28.64 13.72
N ARG A 47 43.99 -29.92 13.95
CA ARG A 47 42.98 -30.91 14.37
C ARG A 47 42.38 -30.59 15.75
N SER A 48 43.16 -30.01 16.66
CA SER A 48 42.67 -29.55 17.97
C SER A 48 41.81 -28.28 17.87
N ILE A 49 42.11 -27.37 16.92
CA ILE A 49 41.30 -26.17 16.65
C ILE A 49 39.91 -26.55 16.12
N PHE A 50 39.80 -27.66 15.37
CA PHE A 50 38.53 -28.21 14.90
C PHE A 50 37.84 -29.16 15.90
N ASP A 51 38.41 -29.41 17.08
CA ASP A 51 37.77 -30.25 18.09
C ASP A 51 36.61 -29.49 18.76
N ARG A 52 35.45 -30.14 18.84
CA ARG A 52 34.19 -29.59 19.38
C ARG A 52 34.28 -29.23 20.87
N GLU A 53 35.24 -29.83 21.58
CA GLU A 53 35.53 -29.54 23.00
C GLU A 53 36.32 -28.22 23.16
N THR A 54 36.77 -27.61 22.05
CA THR A 54 37.36 -26.26 22.04
C THR A 54 36.36 -25.20 21.59
N TYR A 55 36.56 -23.96 22.05
CA TYR A 55 35.74 -22.82 21.63
C TYR A 55 35.68 -22.61 20.10
N PRO A 56 36.80 -22.58 19.33
CA PRO A 56 36.73 -22.39 17.88
C PRO A 56 36.06 -23.56 17.15
N GLY A 57 36.29 -24.82 17.56
CA GLY A 57 35.62 -25.97 16.97
C GLY A 57 34.12 -25.95 17.24
N SER A 58 33.72 -25.72 18.49
CA SER A 58 32.30 -25.56 18.87
C SER A 58 31.62 -24.41 18.11
N LEU A 59 32.33 -23.29 17.90
CA LEU A 59 31.85 -22.18 17.08
C LEU A 59 31.63 -22.61 15.62
N LEU A 60 32.54 -23.36 15.00
CA LEU A 60 32.36 -23.87 13.64
C LEU A 60 31.13 -24.78 13.52
N PHE A 61 30.93 -25.71 14.45
CA PHE A 61 29.73 -26.56 14.49
C PHE A 61 28.44 -25.73 14.65
N ASN A 62 28.45 -24.71 15.51
CA ASN A 62 27.29 -23.82 15.69
C ASN A 62 27.03 -22.93 14.47
N THR A 63 28.07 -22.41 13.81
CA THR A 63 27.92 -21.64 12.56
C THR A 63 27.29 -22.51 11.46
N GLY A 64 27.75 -23.76 11.30
CA GLY A 64 27.11 -24.72 10.39
C GLY A 64 25.65 -25.00 10.76
N ALA A 65 25.34 -25.12 12.05
CA ALA A 65 23.97 -25.36 12.53
C ALA A 65 23.02 -24.15 12.32
N PHE A 66 23.52 -22.91 12.33
CA PHE A 66 22.69 -21.72 12.11
C PHE A 66 22.64 -21.26 10.65
N ILE A 67 23.69 -21.48 9.84
CA ILE A 67 23.72 -21.02 8.44
C ILE A 67 22.82 -21.85 7.51
N LEU A 68 22.63 -23.14 7.77
CA LEU A 68 21.82 -24.00 6.90
C LEU A 68 20.32 -23.63 6.91
N PRO A 69 19.62 -23.47 8.06
CA PRO A 69 18.22 -23.05 8.06
C PRO A 69 18.03 -21.62 7.56
N ALA A 70 19.02 -20.76 7.77
CA ALA A 70 19.10 -19.38 7.26
C ALA A 70 19.09 -19.31 5.72
N LEU A 71 19.97 -20.07 5.07
CA LEU A 71 20.02 -20.18 3.61
C LEU A 71 18.70 -20.72 3.05
N TYR A 72 18.10 -21.73 3.70
CA TYR A 72 16.78 -22.21 3.32
C TYR A 72 15.69 -21.14 3.47
N SER A 73 15.65 -20.42 4.59
CA SER A 73 14.65 -19.37 4.81
C SER A 73 14.71 -18.29 3.72
N THR A 74 15.91 -17.87 3.34
CA THR A 74 16.14 -16.90 2.26
C THR A 74 15.60 -17.41 0.92
N LEU A 75 15.95 -18.66 0.55
CA LEU A 75 15.47 -19.30 -0.69
C LEU A 75 13.95 -19.54 -0.68
N SER A 76 13.36 -19.87 0.47
CA SER A 76 11.93 -20.18 0.57
C SER A 76 11.02 -19.01 0.24
N LYS A 77 11.43 -17.76 0.49
CA LYS A 77 10.66 -16.58 0.05
C LYS A 77 10.72 -16.35 -1.46
N LEU A 78 11.86 -16.61 -2.11
CA LEU A 78 11.99 -16.51 -3.58
C LEU A 78 11.07 -17.51 -4.29
N TRP A 79 10.95 -18.74 -3.75
CA TRP A 79 10.01 -19.73 -4.28
C TRP A 79 8.55 -19.30 -4.13
N VAL A 80 8.16 -18.70 -2.99
CA VAL A 80 6.77 -18.21 -2.81
C VAL A 80 6.48 -17.00 -3.68
N ALA A 81 7.39 -16.03 -3.80
CA ALA A 81 7.23 -14.88 -4.70
C ALA A 81 7.03 -15.30 -6.17
N ASN A 82 7.67 -16.41 -6.58
CA ASN A 82 7.50 -17.01 -7.91
C ASN A 82 6.22 -17.85 -8.08
N ILE A 83 5.47 -18.11 -7.01
CA ILE A 83 4.13 -18.74 -7.04
C ILE A 83 3.06 -17.64 -7.03
N ASP A 84 3.15 -16.72 -6.07
CA ASP A 84 2.20 -15.63 -5.84
C ASP A 84 2.91 -14.54 -5.02
N SER A 85 3.13 -13.37 -5.61
CA SER A 85 3.78 -12.22 -4.97
C SER A 85 2.90 -11.57 -3.90
N THR A 86 1.57 -11.63 -4.02
CA THR A 86 0.62 -11.07 -3.05
C THR A 86 0.62 -11.85 -1.73
N GLN A 87 0.81 -13.18 -1.81
CA GLN A 87 0.86 -14.06 -0.65
C GLN A 87 2.23 -14.15 0.04
N VAL A 88 3.24 -13.37 -0.37
CA VAL A 88 4.55 -13.33 0.31
C VAL A 88 4.39 -12.94 1.79
N ALA A 89 3.51 -11.98 2.11
CA ALA A 89 3.21 -11.58 3.48
C ALA A 89 2.56 -12.69 4.33
N THR A 90 1.81 -13.62 3.72
CA THR A 90 1.26 -14.80 4.40
C THR A 90 2.35 -15.69 4.99
N THR A 91 3.54 -15.73 4.37
CA THR A 91 4.64 -16.57 4.86
C THR A 91 5.15 -16.13 6.23
N ASP A 92 5.07 -14.84 6.57
CA ASP A 92 5.57 -14.31 7.83
C ASP A 92 4.73 -14.70 9.05
N VAL A 93 3.53 -15.25 8.87
CA VAL A 93 2.77 -15.91 9.95
C VAL A 93 3.57 -17.06 10.57
N TYR A 94 4.37 -17.79 9.78
CA TYR A 94 5.30 -18.81 10.29
C TYR A 94 6.37 -18.17 11.20
N THR A 95 6.84 -16.97 10.86
CA THR A 95 7.76 -16.20 11.72
C THR A 95 7.06 -15.79 13.02
N TYR A 96 5.84 -15.27 12.95
CA TYR A 96 5.09 -14.79 14.12
C TYR A 96 4.64 -15.93 15.05
N ILE A 97 4.21 -17.08 14.52
CA ILE A 97 3.99 -18.32 15.30
C ILE A 97 5.30 -18.73 15.99
N GLY A 98 6.43 -18.69 15.27
CA GLY A 98 7.77 -18.91 15.83
C GLY A 98 8.07 -18.01 17.04
N VAL A 99 7.79 -16.71 16.94
CA VAL A 99 7.98 -15.70 18.00
C VAL A 99 7.11 -15.95 19.23
N ILE A 100 5.90 -16.49 19.08
CA ILE A 100 5.08 -16.91 20.24
C ILE A 100 5.69 -18.17 20.90
N VAL A 101 6.20 -19.11 20.10
CA VAL A 101 6.84 -20.35 20.57
C VAL A 101 8.21 -20.08 21.20
N GLU A 102 8.90 -19.02 20.81
CA GLU A 102 10.16 -18.57 21.44
C GLU A 102 10.01 -18.40 22.95
N VAL A 103 8.87 -17.91 23.45
CA VAL A 103 8.62 -17.74 24.89
C VAL A 103 8.77 -19.08 25.65
N LEU A 104 8.33 -20.18 25.04
CA LEU A 104 8.52 -21.54 25.55
C LEU A 104 9.97 -22.03 25.36
N ASN A 105 10.58 -21.74 24.21
CA ASN A 105 11.94 -22.16 23.85
C ASN A 105 13.05 -21.47 24.64
N GLU A 106 12.82 -20.23 25.07
CA GLU A 106 13.77 -19.46 25.86
C GLU A 106 13.56 -19.64 27.36
N GLY A 107 12.36 -20.03 27.78
CA GLY A 107 11.99 -20.27 29.17
C GLY A 107 12.86 -21.32 29.86
N LEU A 108 12.47 -22.60 29.77
CA LEU A 108 13.24 -23.68 30.40
C LEU A 108 14.53 -24.04 29.64
N PRO A 109 14.60 -24.02 28.29
CA PRO A 109 15.82 -24.40 27.59
C PRO A 109 17.01 -23.43 27.71
N ARG A 110 16.84 -22.16 28.12
CA ARG A 110 18.00 -21.31 28.53
C ARG A 110 18.54 -21.66 29.92
N ALA A 111 17.81 -22.40 30.75
CA ALA A 111 18.28 -22.83 32.07
C ALA A 111 19.36 -23.93 32.02
N VAL A 112 19.63 -24.51 30.85
CA VAL A 112 20.67 -25.54 30.66
C VAL A 112 22.08 -25.03 30.94
N TRP A 113 22.35 -23.74 30.70
CA TRP A 113 23.67 -23.13 30.89
C TRP A 113 24.12 -23.02 32.36
N VAL A 114 23.18 -23.09 33.31
CA VAL A 114 23.43 -23.05 34.77
C VAL A 114 23.10 -24.38 35.48
N ILE A 115 22.61 -25.40 34.75
CA ILE A 115 22.19 -26.69 35.32
C ILE A 115 22.82 -27.89 34.60
N ILE A 116 22.89 -27.89 33.27
CA ILE A 116 23.39 -29.02 32.48
C ILE A 116 24.86 -28.80 32.10
N ALA A 117 25.26 -27.55 31.79
CA ALA A 117 26.66 -27.18 31.57
C ALA A 117 27.51 -27.12 32.86
N ASP A 118 26.93 -27.38 34.04
CA ASP A 118 27.74 -27.65 35.24
C ASP A 118 28.13 -29.15 35.29
N GLU A 119 29.04 -29.54 34.40
CA GLU A 119 29.69 -30.86 34.44
C GLU A 119 30.36 -31.11 35.79
N SER A 120 31.00 -30.06 36.32
CA SER A 120 31.94 -30.17 37.41
C SER A 120 31.28 -30.65 38.72
N ASN A 121 30.05 -30.19 39.01
CA ASN A 121 29.33 -30.47 40.26
C ASN A 121 28.18 -31.47 40.08
N ARG A 122 27.86 -31.91 38.85
CA ARG A 122 26.75 -32.84 38.57
C ARG A 122 27.21 -34.04 37.77
N SER A 123 26.92 -35.23 38.29
CA SER A 123 27.17 -36.47 37.54
C SER A 123 26.40 -36.49 36.22
N LEU A 124 27.00 -37.12 35.20
CA LEU A 124 26.40 -37.36 33.88
C LEU A 124 24.97 -37.92 33.97
N ARG A 125 24.72 -38.83 34.91
CA ARG A 125 23.39 -39.41 35.19
C ARG A 125 22.36 -38.36 35.65
N SER A 126 22.79 -37.34 36.39
CA SER A 126 21.96 -36.18 36.76
C SER A 126 21.72 -35.25 35.56
N ARG A 127 22.78 -34.89 34.82
CA ARG A 127 22.69 -34.08 33.57
C ARG A 127 21.68 -34.69 32.58
N LEU A 128 21.80 -35.98 32.30
CA LEU A 128 20.87 -36.72 31.41
C LEU A 128 19.44 -36.82 31.96
N THR A 129 19.27 -37.06 33.28
CA THR A 129 17.94 -37.08 33.92
C THR A 129 17.20 -35.75 33.78
N ILE A 130 17.93 -34.65 33.88
CA ILE A 130 17.41 -33.29 33.69
C ILE A 130 17.11 -33.04 32.20
N THR A 131 17.99 -33.47 31.29
CA THR A 131 17.79 -33.38 29.84
C THR A 131 16.51 -34.08 29.37
N TYR A 132 16.30 -35.35 29.74
CA TYR A 132 15.06 -36.07 29.40
C TYR A 132 13.82 -35.38 29.96
N THR A 133 13.91 -34.84 31.19
CA THR A 133 12.78 -34.10 31.80
C THR A 133 12.47 -32.80 31.06
N LEU A 134 13.48 -32.07 30.59
CA LEU A 134 13.31 -30.86 29.78
C LEU A 134 12.66 -31.17 28.43
N ILE A 135 13.22 -32.12 27.68
CA ILE A 135 12.71 -32.49 26.35
C ILE A 135 11.25 -32.96 26.41
N SER A 136 10.90 -33.83 27.37
CA SER A 136 9.52 -34.29 27.53
C SER A 136 8.54 -33.18 27.93
N PHE A 137 8.99 -32.18 28.70
CA PHE A 137 8.16 -31.02 29.04
C PHE A 137 7.92 -30.12 27.82
N GLN A 138 8.96 -29.85 27.03
CA GLN A 138 8.86 -29.00 25.84
C GLN A 138 8.02 -29.66 24.74
N ILE A 139 8.11 -30.98 24.55
CA ILE A 139 7.22 -31.73 23.63
C ILE A 139 5.76 -31.63 24.08
N LEU A 140 5.47 -31.73 25.38
CA LEU A 140 4.12 -31.60 25.92
C LEU A 140 3.54 -30.20 25.68
N PHE A 141 4.30 -29.14 26.01
CA PHE A 141 3.85 -27.76 25.83
C PHE A 141 3.85 -27.30 24.37
N GLY A 142 4.76 -27.80 23.53
CA GLY A 142 4.74 -27.57 22.08
C GLY A 142 3.52 -28.21 21.40
N THR A 143 3.16 -29.43 21.81
CA THR A 143 1.89 -30.08 21.40
C THR A 143 0.67 -29.25 21.83
N LEU A 144 0.67 -28.69 23.05
CA LEU A 144 -0.41 -27.85 23.55
C LEU A 144 -0.54 -26.53 22.75
N LEU A 145 0.58 -25.85 22.48
CA LEU A 145 0.59 -24.64 21.64
C LEU A 145 0.15 -24.92 20.21
N MET A 146 0.58 -26.04 19.61
CA MET A 146 0.12 -26.48 18.29
C MET A 146 -1.42 -26.62 18.25
N ILE A 147 -2.01 -27.28 19.26
CA ILE A 147 -3.48 -27.44 19.35
C ILE A 147 -4.17 -26.08 19.52
N ILE A 148 -3.61 -25.19 20.34
CA ILE A 148 -4.14 -23.82 20.52
C ILE A 148 -4.14 -23.07 19.19
N PHE A 149 -3.01 -22.99 18.48
CA PHE A 149 -2.91 -22.26 17.21
C PHE A 149 -3.79 -22.86 16.10
N LEU A 150 -3.91 -24.19 16.03
CA LEU A 150 -4.86 -24.87 15.14
C LEU A 150 -6.31 -24.44 15.42
N SER A 151 -6.68 -24.31 16.70
CA SER A 151 -8.03 -23.88 17.13
C SER A 151 -8.26 -22.36 17.03
N SER A 152 -7.20 -21.55 17.03
CA SER A 152 -7.25 -20.08 17.02
C SER A 152 -6.75 -19.45 15.72
N ALA A 153 -6.65 -20.22 14.64
CA ALA A 153 -6.03 -19.79 13.38
C ALA A 153 -6.69 -18.54 12.78
N GLU A 154 -8.01 -18.38 12.96
CA GLU A 154 -8.76 -17.19 12.52
C GLU A 154 -8.37 -15.93 13.31
N HIS A 155 -8.19 -16.03 14.64
CA HIS A 155 -7.69 -14.91 15.45
C HIS A 155 -6.22 -14.57 15.16
N LEU A 156 -5.38 -15.58 14.86
CA LEU A 156 -4.00 -15.35 14.43
C LEU A 156 -3.94 -14.65 13.06
N ALA A 157 -4.79 -15.05 12.11
CA ALA A 157 -4.90 -14.39 10.82
C ALA A 157 -5.46 -12.96 10.95
N ALA A 158 -6.45 -12.73 11.82
CA ALA A 158 -6.98 -11.39 12.11
C ALA A 158 -5.91 -10.43 12.66
N ALA A 159 -5.02 -10.91 13.53
CA ALA A 159 -3.99 -10.08 14.19
C ALA A 159 -2.70 -9.89 13.37
N PHE A 160 -2.38 -10.79 12.43
CA PHE A 160 -1.06 -10.84 11.79
C PHE A 160 -1.07 -11.07 10.27
N VAL A 161 -2.24 -11.03 9.61
CA VAL A 161 -2.37 -11.12 8.15
C VAL A 161 -3.20 -9.94 7.61
N PRO A 162 -2.72 -9.23 6.57
CA PRO A 162 -3.50 -8.18 5.91
C PRO A 162 -4.87 -8.67 5.43
N GLU A 163 -5.89 -7.81 5.56
CA GLU A 163 -7.31 -8.06 5.24
C GLU A 163 -7.50 -8.86 3.94
N ILE A 164 -6.90 -8.34 2.87
CA ILE A 164 -7.01 -8.78 1.47
C ILE A 164 -6.74 -10.28 1.32
N VAL A 165 -5.67 -10.80 1.94
CA VAL A 165 -5.24 -12.20 1.81
C VAL A 165 -5.65 -13.09 2.99
N ARG A 166 -6.27 -12.51 4.04
CA ARG A 166 -6.55 -13.16 5.33
C ARG A 166 -7.34 -14.46 5.18
N LYS A 167 -8.36 -14.48 4.31
CA LYS A 167 -9.25 -15.64 4.07
C LYS A 167 -8.53 -16.81 3.38
N ALA A 168 -7.70 -16.52 2.36
CA ALA A 168 -6.88 -17.53 1.68
C ALA A 168 -5.79 -18.10 2.61
N SER A 169 -5.23 -17.25 3.46
CA SER A 169 -4.14 -17.57 4.38
C SER A 169 -4.52 -18.58 5.49
N LEU A 170 -5.80 -18.77 5.81
CA LEU A 170 -6.24 -19.62 6.93
C LEU A 170 -5.71 -21.06 6.87
N THR A 171 -5.58 -21.64 5.67
CA THR A 171 -5.00 -22.98 5.48
C THR A 171 -3.50 -22.98 5.79
N TYR A 172 -2.77 -21.95 5.36
CA TYR A 172 -1.34 -21.77 5.64
C TYR A 172 -1.09 -21.59 7.15
N VAL A 173 -1.92 -20.81 7.86
CA VAL A 173 -1.84 -20.64 9.32
C VAL A 173 -2.05 -21.97 10.06
N ARG A 174 -3.04 -22.77 9.63
CA ARG A 174 -3.33 -24.08 10.21
C ARG A 174 -2.18 -25.08 9.98
N ILE A 175 -1.60 -25.14 8.78
CA ILE A 175 -0.42 -25.99 8.51
C ILE A 175 0.78 -25.53 9.34
N SER A 176 1.08 -24.22 9.34
CA SER A 176 2.21 -23.63 10.08
C SER A 176 2.12 -23.83 11.59
N SER A 177 0.92 -23.99 12.16
CA SER A 177 0.72 -24.23 13.60
C SER A 177 1.50 -25.43 14.16
N VAL A 178 1.83 -26.44 13.33
CA VAL A 178 2.62 -27.62 13.70
C VAL A 178 4.08 -27.29 14.04
N GLN A 179 4.59 -26.15 13.56
CA GLN A 179 5.89 -25.58 13.93
C GLN A 179 6.08 -25.47 15.45
N ALA A 180 5.00 -25.24 16.21
CA ALA A 180 5.05 -25.13 17.67
C ALA A 180 5.57 -26.41 18.36
N LEU A 181 5.31 -27.58 17.78
CA LEU A 181 5.82 -28.86 18.27
C LEU A 181 7.25 -29.13 17.80
N SER A 182 7.54 -28.96 16.50
CA SER A 182 8.88 -29.23 15.95
C SER A 182 9.94 -28.29 16.51
N SER A 183 9.63 -26.99 16.63
CA SER A 183 10.48 -25.96 17.23
C SER A 183 10.75 -26.25 18.71
N ALA A 184 9.70 -26.52 19.51
CA ALA A 184 9.85 -26.83 20.93
C ALA A 184 10.70 -28.09 21.19
N MET A 185 10.52 -29.13 20.37
CA MET A 185 11.33 -30.34 20.42
C MET A 185 12.79 -30.06 19.99
N GLY A 186 12.98 -29.38 18.86
CA GLY A 186 14.27 -29.05 18.27
C GLY A 186 15.14 -28.19 19.19
N THR A 187 14.63 -27.07 19.72
CA THR A 187 15.38 -26.21 20.63
C THR A 187 15.70 -26.90 21.96
N ALA A 188 14.78 -27.72 22.49
CA ALA A 188 15.02 -28.48 23.71
C ALA A 188 16.16 -29.49 23.56
N VAL A 189 16.19 -30.22 22.43
CA VAL A 189 17.30 -31.12 22.09
C VAL A 189 18.59 -30.31 21.91
N ALA A 190 18.59 -29.33 20.99
CA ALA A 190 19.77 -28.59 20.58
C ALA A 190 20.49 -27.89 21.74
N ASN A 191 19.75 -27.19 22.61
CA ASN A 191 20.36 -26.48 23.75
C ASN A 191 20.82 -27.45 24.84
N SER A 192 20.10 -28.56 25.06
CA SER A 192 20.56 -29.60 26.00
C SER A 192 21.82 -30.30 25.51
N THR A 193 21.95 -30.56 24.21
CA THR A 193 23.12 -31.24 23.63
C THR A 193 24.34 -30.33 23.54
N ARG A 194 24.17 -29.02 23.28
CA ARG A 194 25.25 -28.03 23.44
C ARG A 194 25.78 -28.02 24.88
N ALA A 195 24.89 -28.01 25.88
CA ALA A 195 25.26 -28.10 27.30
C ALA A 195 25.75 -29.51 27.76
N LEU A 196 25.82 -30.46 26.83
CA LEU A 196 26.42 -31.79 26.97
C LEU A 196 27.61 -31.99 26.00
N ASP A 197 28.13 -30.89 25.42
CA ASP A 197 29.35 -30.89 24.61
C ASP A 197 29.21 -31.66 23.29
N HIS A 198 27.97 -31.70 22.80
CA HIS A 198 27.52 -32.33 21.56
C HIS A 198 26.87 -31.30 20.60
N PRO A 199 27.62 -30.31 20.07
CA PRO A 199 27.14 -29.39 19.02
C PRO A 199 26.94 -30.11 17.67
N ASP A 200 27.39 -31.37 17.54
CA ASP A 200 27.07 -32.27 16.43
C ASP A 200 25.56 -32.58 16.29
N VAL A 201 24.77 -32.55 17.38
CA VAL A 201 23.32 -32.81 17.29
C VAL A 201 22.54 -31.63 16.68
N PRO A 202 22.75 -30.36 17.09
CA PRO A 202 22.21 -29.20 16.37
C PRO A 202 22.58 -29.20 14.88
N LEU A 203 23.84 -29.49 14.54
CA LEU A 203 24.28 -29.52 13.15
C LEU A 203 23.54 -30.60 12.34
N LEU A 204 23.31 -31.78 12.92
CA LEU A 204 22.53 -32.84 12.27
C LEU A 204 21.07 -32.42 12.03
N ILE A 205 20.40 -31.79 13.02
CA ILE A 205 19.03 -31.28 12.87
C ILE A 205 18.98 -30.33 11.67
N SER A 206 19.81 -29.29 11.67
CA SER A 206 19.85 -28.28 10.61
C SER A 206 20.23 -28.85 9.24
N SER A 207 21.11 -29.85 9.19
CA SER A 207 21.51 -30.51 7.94
C SER A 207 20.37 -31.35 7.35
N VAL A 208 19.63 -32.10 8.18
CA VAL A 208 18.45 -32.84 7.74
C VAL A 208 17.35 -31.88 7.31
N GLN A 209 17.11 -30.81 8.08
CA GLN A 209 16.12 -29.78 7.75
C GLN A 209 16.42 -29.13 6.40
N PHE A 210 17.65 -28.70 6.16
CA PHE A 210 18.06 -28.08 4.90
C PHE A 210 17.99 -29.07 3.72
N ALA A 211 18.58 -30.26 3.85
CA ALA A 211 18.68 -31.20 2.76
C ALA A 211 17.30 -31.73 2.31
N VAL A 212 16.40 -32.06 3.26
CA VAL A 212 15.07 -32.56 2.90
C VAL A 212 14.19 -31.46 2.32
N ASN A 213 14.23 -30.23 2.87
CA ASN A 213 13.50 -29.09 2.29
C ASN A 213 13.95 -28.80 0.85
N ILE A 214 15.25 -28.65 0.60
CA ILE A 214 15.77 -28.35 -0.74
C ILE A 214 15.45 -29.47 -1.74
N LEU A 215 15.53 -30.75 -1.34
CA LEU A 215 15.15 -31.87 -2.21
C LEU A 215 13.65 -31.85 -2.55
N LEU A 216 12.78 -31.58 -1.58
CA LEU A 216 11.33 -31.53 -1.83
C LEU A 216 10.91 -30.28 -2.61
N ASP A 217 11.43 -29.10 -2.28
CA ASP A 217 11.12 -27.86 -3.02
C ASP A 217 11.62 -27.95 -4.48
N LEU A 218 12.78 -28.57 -4.74
CA LEU A 218 13.22 -28.84 -6.12
C LEU A 218 12.32 -29.83 -6.86
N LEU A 219 11.90 -30.92 -6.20
CA LEU A 219 11.05 -31.95 -6.81
C LEU A 219 9.59 -31.52 -7.01
N ILE A 220 9.08 -30.57 -6.22
CA ILE A 220 7.64 -30.26 -6.11
C ILE A 220 7.30 -28.81 -6.47
N ILE A 221 8.18 -27.84 -6.20
CA ILE A 221 7.87 -26.40 -6.36
C ILE A 221 8.66 -25.75 -7.49
N SER A 222 9.89 -26.20 -7.77
CA SER A 222 10.73 -25.54 -8.77
C SER A 222 10.14 -25.59 -10.19
N LYS A 223 10.59 -24.68 -11.07
CA LYS A 223 10.18 -24.62 -12.50
C LYS A 223 10.58 -25.87 -13.32
N PHE A 224 11.17 -26.89 -12.67
CA PHE A 224 11.54 -28.19 -13.23
C PHE A 224 10.96 -29.37 -12.40
N HIS A 225 9.89 -29.15 -11.63
CA HIS A 225 9.27 -30.15 -10.74
C HIS A 225 8.72 -31.38 -11.49
N VAL A 226 8.71 -32.54 -10.82
CA VAL A 226 8.37 -33.82 -11.44
C VAL A 226 6.87 -34.10 -11.30
N GLY A 227 6.07 -33.51 -12.20
CA GLY A 227 4.62 -33.75 -12.28
C GLY A 227 3.87 -32.64 -13.02
N SER A 228 2.59 -32.89 -13.31
CA SER A 228 1.67 -31.97 -14.00
C SER A 228 0.69 -31.26 -13.05
N PHE A 229 1.10 -31.04 -11.80
CA PHE A 229 0.32 -30.32 -10.79
C PHE A 229 0.87 -28.91 -10.63
N THR A 230 0.02 -27.95 -10.28
CA THR A 230 0.44 -26.58 -9.97
C THR A 230 0.86 -26.46 -8.50
N PRO A 231 2.07 -25.97 -8.18
CA PRO A 231 2.47 -25.72 -6.80
C PRO A 231 1.71 -24.51 -6.22
N THR A 232 1.44 -24.54 -4.92
CA THR A 232 0.75 -23.46 -4.20
C THR A 232 1.51 -23.07 -2.93
N VAL A 233 1.20 -21.90 -2.36
CA VAL A 233 1.77 -21.46 -1.07
C VAL A 233 1.46 -22.46 0.07
N ASN A 234 0.31 -23.13 0.02
CA ASN A 234 -0.04 -24.22 0.94
C ASN A 234 0.81 -25.49 0.73
N THR A 235 1.24 -25.78 -0.50
CA THR A 235 2.19 -26.86 -0.81
C THR A 235 3.55 -26.60 -0.15
N GLN A 236 4.03 -25.34 -0.19
CA GLN A 236 5.27 -24.91 0.47
C GLN A 236 5.18 -25.06 2.00
N ALA A 237 4.05 -24.66 2.60
CA ALA A 237 3.80 -24.84 4.04
C ALA A 237 3.90 -26.32 4.45
N LEU A 238 3.32 -27.22 3.65
CA LEU A 238 3.27 -28.66 3.93
C LEU A 238 4.67 -29.30 3.85
N ILE A 239 5.51 -28.90 2.90
CA ILE A 239 6.91 -29.36 2.79
C ILE A 239 7.70 -28.90 4.02
N ARG A 240 7.65 -27.60 4.34
CA ARG A 240 8.37 -26.99 5.47
C ARG A 240 8.00 -27.68 6.79
N MET A 241 6.70 -27.79 7.08
CA MET A 241 6.16 -28.51 8.23
C MET A 241 6.72 -29.95 8.35
N THR A 242 6.73 -30.69 7.24
CA THR A 242 7.19 -32.08 7.20
C THR A 242 8.68 -32.16 7.52
N CYS A 243 9.50 -31.26 6.97
CA CYS A 243 10.94 -31.22 7.18
C CYS A 243 11.32 -30.79 8.59
N ASP A 244 10.59 -29.84 9.19
CA ASP A 244 10.81 -29.38 10.56
C ASP A 244 10.52 -30.51 11.56
N LEU A 245 9.41 -31.24 11.37
CA LEU A 245 9.05 -32.36 12.23
C LEU A 245 10.02 -33.54 12.08
N ALA A 246 10.42 -33.86 10.84
CA ALA A 246 11.39 -34.92 10.55
C ALA A 246 12.78 -34.61 11.14
N SER A 247 13.30 -33.41 10.93
CA SER A 247 14.63 -33.01 11.41
C SER A 247 14.71 -32.97 12.95
N ALA A 248 13.70 -32.41 13.63
CA ALA A 248 13.62 -32.42 15.09
C ALA A 248 13.49 -33.86 15.64
N GLY A 249 12.75 -34.74 14.94
CA GLY A 249 12.68 -36.18 15.25
C GLY A 249 14.01 -36.91 15.10
N CYS A 250 14.74 -36.67 14.00
CA CYS A 250 16.08 -37.23 13.78
C CYS A 250 17.08 -36.76 14.86
N GLY A 251 17.03 -35.48 15.25
CA GLY A 251 17.83 -34.94 16.35
C GLY A 251 17.55 -35.63 17.68
N LEU A 252 16.27 -35.84 18.02
CA LEU A 252 15.86 -36.55 19.23
C LEU A 252 16.35 -38.01 19.22
N LEU A 253 16.22 -38.72 18.11
CA LEU A 253 16.72 -40.09 17.96
C LEU A 253 18.25 -40.17 18.10
N TYR A 254 18.98 -39.24 17.50
CA TYR A 254 20.44 -39.18 17.61
C TYR A 254 20.90 -38.83 19.04
N PHE A 255 20.22 -37.90 19.71
CA PHE A 255 20.45 -37.64 21.14
C PHE A 255 20.19 -38.89 22.00
N ILE A 256 19.11 -39.65 21.76
CA ILE A 256 18.82 -40.89 22.49
C ILE A 256 19.94 -41.93 22.28
N TYR A 257 20.45 -42.07 21.05
CA TYR A 257 21.60 -42.92 20.75
C TYR A 257 22.87 -42.48 21.51
N LEU A 258 23.19 -41.18 21.49
CA LEU A 258 24.34 -40.61 22.20
C LEU A 258 24.22 -40.81 23.71
N ALA A 259 23.08 -40.50 24.30
CA ALA A 259 22.81 -40.68 25.73
C ALA A 259 22.95 -42.15 26.16
N LEU A 260 22.57 -43.11 25.31
CA LEU A 260 22.79 -44.55 25.54
C LEU A 260 24.26 -44.95 25.40
N LYS A 261 25.01 -44.35 24.46
CA LYS A 261 26.46 -44.54 24.29
C LYS A 261 27.22 -44.03 25.52
N MET A 262 26.98 -42.79 25.94
CA MET A 262 27.55 -42.17 27.15
C MET A 262 27.34 -43.03 28.41
N GLN A 263 26.12 -43.56 28.60
CA GLN A 263 25.80 -44.45 29.72
C GLN A 263 26.58 -45.78 29.71
N ARG A 264 26.94 -46.31 28.53
CA ARG A 264 27.75 -47.54 28.39
C ARG A 264 29.24 -47.30 28.58
N SER A 265 29.72 -46.08 28.33
CA SER A 265 31.15 -45.72 28.37
C SER A 265 31.67 -45.27 29.75
N THR A 266 30.81 -45.21 30.79
CA THR A 266 31.22 -44.79 32.14
C THR A 266 31.86 -45.96 32.91
N PRO A 267 33.16 -45.90 33.29
CA PRO A 267 33.80 -47.00 34.04
C PRO A 267 33.31 -47.11 35.49
N SER A 268 33.27 -48.33 36.01
CA SER A 268 33.12 -48.57 37.45
C SER A 268 34.38 -48.13 38.21
N PRO A 269 34.28 -47.56 39.43
CA PRO A 269 35.45 -47.21 40.22
C PRO A 269 36.24 -48.46 40.66
N PRO A 270 37.58 -48.39 40.75
CA PRO A 270 38.39 -49.51 41.22
C PRO A 270 38.18 -49.78 42.71
N ILE A 271 38.12 -51.07 43.08
CA ILE A 271 38.05 -51.49 44.49
C ILE A 271 39.45 -51.40 45.09
N THR A 272 39.72 -50.33 45.85
CA THR A 272 40.93 -50.23 46.68
C THR A 272 40.90 -51.26 47.80
N ARG A 273 41.78 -52.26 47.71
CA ARG A 273 42.13 -53.14 48.84
C ARG A 273 43.21 -52.46 49.67
N GLU A 274 42.84 -51.94 50.84
CA GLU A 274 43.79 -51.68 51.93
C GLU A 274 43.56 -52.67 53.08
N SER A 275 44.61 -52.91 53.87
CA SER A 275 44.77 -54.13 54.65
C SER A 275 44.69 -53.92 56.16
N ALA A 276 43.68 -54.56 56.76
CA ALA A 276 43.64 -55.15 58.11
C ALA A 276 44.47 -54.54 59.27
N SER A 277 43.76 -54.09 60.30
CA SER A 277 44.19 -54.18 61.71
C SER A 277 43.01 -54.68 62.57
N LEU A 278 43.25 -55.53 63.56
CA LEU A 278 42.20 -56.19 64.35
C LEU A 278 41.91 -55.48 65.68
N SER A 279 40.63 -55.46 66.11
CA SER A 279 40.24 -55.96 67.44
C SER A 279 38.71 -56.01 67.68
N MET A 280 38.18 -57.23 67.83
CA MET A 280 37.05 -57.66 68.67
C MET A 280 35.60 -57.13 68.46
N SER A 281 34.66 -57.95 68.92
CA SER A 281 33.20 -58.00 68.63
C SER A 281 32.35 -57.46 69.81
N PRO A 282 30.97 -57.48 69.82
CA PRO A 282 30.03 -58.08 68.85
C PRO A 282 28.71 -57.32 68.53
N SER A 283 27.96 -57.88 67.55
CA SER A 283 26.50 -57.75 67.33
C SER A 283 25.93 -56.47 66.67
N PRO A 284 24.82 -56.58 65.89
CA PRO A 284 24.40 -57.65 64.98
C PRO A 284 24.09 -57.15 63.53
N LEU A 285 23.83 -58.08 62.61
CA LEU A 285 23.49 -57.80 61.20
C LEU A 285 22.17 -57.03 60.99
N PRO A 286 22.11 -56.22 59.92
CA PRO A 286 21.01 -56.34 58.97
C PRO A 286 21.45 -56.61 57.51
N SER A 287 20.53 -57.24 56.78
CA SER A 287 20.48 -57.60 55.35
C SER A 287 21.33 -56.82 54.32
N PRO A 288 22.03 -57.52 53.39
CA PRO A 288 22.60 -56.92 52.19
C PRO A 288 21.57 -56.87 51.03
N SER A 289 21.06 -55.67 50.67
CA SER A 289 20.15 -55.53 49.52
C SER A 289 20.05 -54.15 48.86
N GLU A 290 20.34 -53.03 49.54
CA GLU A 290 19.99 -51.69 49.01
C GLU A 290 21.09 -50.97 48.20
N SER A 291 22.37 -51.21 48.48
CA SER A 291 23.47 -50.42 47.88
C SER A 291 23.74 -50.70 46.39
N GLU A 292 23.61 -51.95 45.93
CA GLU A 292 23.88 -52.30 44.53
C GLU A 292 22.73 -51.96 43.57
N SER A 293 21.48 -51.94 44.06
CA SER A 293 20.30 -51.70 43.21
C SER A 293 20.25 -50.25 42.66
N ALA A 294 20.72 -49.28 43.46
CA ALA A 294 20.80 -47.87 43.08
C ALA A 294 21.73 -47.60 41.88
N ALA A 295 22.71 -48.47 41.63
CA ALA A 295 23.69 -48.31 40.55
C ALA A 295 23.13 -48.62 39.14
N ARG A 296 22.10 -49.48 39.02
CA ARG A 296 21.65 -50.05 37.74
C ARG A 296 20.37 -49.44 37.13
N SER A 297 19.70 -48.52 37.81
CA SER A 297 18.45 -47.94 37.30
C SER A 297 18.67 -46.86 36.23
N ARG A 298 18.02 -47.03 35.07
CA ARG A 298 18.01 -46.06 33.94
C ARG A 298 17.57 -44.66 34.41
N PRO A 299 18.04 -43.57 33.78
CA PRO A 299 17.50 -42.23 34.04
C PRO A 299 15.98 -42.20 33.79
N LYS A 300 15.25 -41.46 34.61
CA LYS A 300 13.78 -41.33 34.56
C LYS A 300 13.38 -39.87 34.58
N ILE A 301 12.31 -39.51 33.87
CA ILE A 301 11.67 -38.19 34.00
C ILE A 301 11.21 -38.00 35.45
N THR A 302 11.50 -36.85 36.07
CA THR A 302 11.08 -36.59 37.46
C THR A 302 10.65 -35.15 37.71
N ILE A 303 9.62 -34.99 38.56
CA ILE A 303 9.14 -33.68 39.03
C ILE A 303 10.25 -32.92 39.80
N SER A 304 11.20 -33.62 40.42
CA SER A 304 12.36 -33.00 41.10
C SER A 304 13.33 -32.34 40.10
N ALA A 305 13.61 -32.99 38.97
CA ALA A 305 14.39 -32.40 37.88
C ALA A 305 13.68 -31.18 37.27
N LEU A 306 12.35 -31.26 37.07
CA LEU A 306 11.55 -30.13 36.58
C LEU A 306 11.57 -28.94 37.55
N LYS A 307 11.40 -29.17 38.86
CA LYS A 307 11.56 -28.13 39.90
C LYS A 307 12.96 -27.52 39.93
N THR A 308 13.99 -28.29 39.54
CA THR A 308 15.37 -27.79 39.43
C THR A 308 15.51 -26.84 38.24
N LEU A 309 14.97 -27.18 37.07
CA LEU A 309 14.95 -26.34 35.85
C LEU A 309 14.12 -25.06 36.03
N PHE A 310 12.92 -25.18 36.62
CA PHE A 310 11.97 -24.07 36.75
C PHE A 310 12.48 -22.92 37.62
N LYS A 311 13.32 -23.21 38.63
CA LYS A 311 13.81 -22.21 39.60
C LYS A 311 14.61 -21.06 38.95
N PRO A 312 15.57 -21.30 38.04
CA PRO A 312 16.12 -20.26 37.17
C PRO A 312 15.24 -19.99 35.93
N GLY A 313 14.71 -21.02 35.27
CA GLY A 313 14.04 -20.88 33.97
C GLY A 313 12.78 -20.01 33.95
N LYS A 314 12.14 -19.79 35.11
CA LYS A 314 11.03 -18.84 35.22
C LYS A 314 11.43 -17.37 34.94
N TRP A 315 12.70 -17.01 35.11
CA TRP A 315 13.17 -15.64 34.87
C TRP A 315 13.42 -15.38 33.40
N THR A 316 13.99 -16.36 32.68
CA THR A 316 14.14 -16.34 31.22
C THR A 316 12.79 -16.47 30.51
N PHE A 317 11.85 -17.24 31.07
CA PHE A 317 10.47 -17.29 30.56
C PHE A 317 9.78 -15.93 30.65
N LEU A 318 9.83 -15.27 31.82
CA LEU A 318 9.21 -13.97 32.02
C LEU A 318 9.88 -12.84 31.22
N GLU A 319 11.19 -12.96 30.98
CA GLU A 319 11.94 -12.06 30.08
C GLU A 319 11.44 -12.18 28.63
N SER A 320 11.48 -13.40 28.08
CA SER A 320 11.07 -13.69 26.72
C SER A 320 9.59 -13.37 26.49
N ALA A 321 8.71 -13.72 27.44
CA ALA A 321 7.29 -13.42 27.38
C ALA A 321 7.00 -11.91 27.25
N LEU A 322 7.68 -11.07 28.04
CA LEU A 322 7.49 -9.62 27.97
C LEU A 322 8.07 -9.03 26.68
N ARG A 323 9.30 -9.43 26.32
CA ARG A 323 9.99 -8.94 25.12
C ARG A 323 9.20 -9.28 23.86
N ASN A 324 8.78 -10.53 23.69
CA ASN A 324 8.06 -10.97 22.51
C ASN A 324 6.60 -10.46 22.49
N ALA A 325 5.98 -10.16 23.65
CA ALA A 325 4.69 -9.45 23.67
C ALA A 325 4.79 -8.01 23.16
N ILE A 326 5.81 -7.25 23.58
CA ILE A 326 6.07 -5.89 23.06
C ILE A 326 6.36 -5.93 21.55
N TYR A 327 7.14 -6.92 21.11
CA TYR A 327 7.48 -7.11 19.70
C TYR A 327 6.27 -7.49 18.83
N LEU A 328 5.40 -8.39 19.29
CA LEU A 328 4.17 -8.75 18.57
C LEU A 328 3.14 -7.61 18.54
N TRP A 329 3.09 -6.76 19.57
CA TRP A 329 2.30 -5.52 19.55
C TRP A 329 2.81 -4.54 18.47
N LEU A 330 4.13 -4.36 18.36
CA LEU A 330 4.73 -3.54 17.30
C LEU A 330 4.44 -4.13 15.90
N ILE A 331 4.54 -5.45 15.73
CA ILE A 331 4.20 -6.14 14.47
C ILE A 331 2.74 -5.90 14.08
N HIS A 332 1.80 -6.01 15.02
CA HIS A 332 0.38 -5.76 14.75
C HIS A 332 0.17 -4.34 14.21
N GLY A 333 0.84 -3.33 14.80
CA GLY A 333 0.85 -1.97 14.28
C GLY A 333 1.36 -1.90 12.83
N ILE A 334 2.52 -2.50 12.55
CA ILE A 334 3.11 -2.51 11.20
C ILE A 334 2.22 -3.21 10.17
N VAL A 335 1.59 -4.34 10.52
CA VAL A 335 0.67 -5.06 9.62
C VAL A 335 -0.62 -4.26 9.36
N SER A 336 -1.07 -3.44 10.32
CA SER A 336 -2.20 -2.54 10.10
C SER A 336 -1.90 -1.31 9.22
N MET A 337 -0.64 -1.05 8.86
CA MET A 337 -0.27 0.02 7.90
C MET A 337 -0.33 -0.43 6.42
N GLY A 338 -0.86 -1.63 6.15
CA GLY A 338 -1.09 -2.13 4.78
C GLY A 338 -0.07 -3.14 4.27
N LEU A 339 -0.31 -3.65 3.05
CA LEU A 339 0.38 -4.80 2.48
C LEU A 339 1.88 -4.54 2.24
N ASP A 340 2.25 -3.35 1.76
CA ASP A 340 3.64 -3.01 1.47
C ASP A 340 4.49 -2.85 2.72
N TYR A 341 3.94 -2.25 3.80
CA TYR A 341 4.63 -2.18 5.09
C TYR A 341 4.79 -3.56 5.74
N ALA A 342 3.75 -4.41 5.69
CA ALA A 342 3.83 -5.79 6.15
C ALA A 342 4.91 -6.58 5.37
N THR A 343 4.98 -6.41 4.05
CA THR A 343 5.93 -7.10 3.18
C THR A 343 7.36 -6.58 3.37
N ALA A 344 7.56 -5.25 3.46
CA ALA A 344 8.86 -4.62 3.71
C ALA A 344 9.44 -5.04 5.07
N TRP A 345 8.60 -5.15 6.10
CA TRP A 345 8.98 -5.70 7.39
C TRP A 345 9.32 -7.20 7.33
N GLY A 346 8.59 -7.97 6.52
CA GLY A 346 8.90 -9.37 6.22
C GLY A 346 10.22 -9.56 5.46
N VAL A 347 10.60 -8.63 4.59
CA VAL A 347 11.90 -8.62 3.90
C VAL A 347 13.01 -8.18 4.85
N PHE A 348 12.83 -7.09 5.60
CA PHE A 348 13.76 -6.61 6.62
C PHE A 348 14.15 -7.73 7.58
N ASN A 349 13.17 -8.45 8.14
CA ASN A 349 13.43 -9.55 9.07
C ASN A 349 14.15 -10.74 8.42
N ASN A 350 13.84 -11.07 7.15
CA ASN A 350 14.53 -12.15 6.44
C ASN A 350 16.03 -11.83 6.25
N ILE A 351 16.37 -10.58 5.95
CA ILE A 351 17.77 -10.13 5.82
C ILE A 351 18.44 -10.07 7.21
N ARG A 352 17.81 -9.39 8.17
CA ARG A 352 18.35 -9.13 9.52
C ARG A 352 18.52 -10.41 10.34
N TRP A 353 17.49 -11.22 10.48
CA TRP A 353 17.53 -12.47 11.25
C TRP A 353 18.02 -13.67 10.45
N GLY A 354 17.65 -13.76 9.17
CA GLY A 354 18.02 -14.88 8.30
C GLY A 354 19.46 -14.83 7.82
N ILE A 355 20.13 -13.66 7.75
CA ILE A 355 21.51 -13.57 7.28
C ILE A 355 22.42 -12.92 8.32
N VAL A 356 22.15 -11.66 8.71
CA VAL A 356 23.12 -10.87 9.50
C VAL A 356 23.29 -11.42 10.93
N MET A 357 22.23 -11.86 11.59
CA MET A 357 22.27 -12.43 12.95
C MET A 357 22.89 -13.84 13.06
N VAL A 358 23.14 -14.54 11.95
CA VAL A 358 23.64 -15.95 11.96
C VAL A 358 24.96 -16.11 12.74
N PRO A 359 26.01 -15.28 12.54
CA PRO A 359 27.24 -15.37 13.31
C PRO A 359 27.05 -15.01 14.78
N VAL A 360 26.18 -14.03 15.09
CA VAL A 360 25.88 -13.60 16.47
C VAL A 360 25.23 -14.72 17.27
N ASN A 361 24.30 -15.46 16.66
CA ASN A 361 23.65 -16.63 17.27
C ASN A 361 24.63 -17.80 17.47
N ALA A 362 25.53 -18.04 16.52
CA ALA A 362 26.59 -19.04 16.64
C ALA A 362 27.61 -18.72 17.75
N LEU A 363 28.01 -17.46 17.86
CA LEU A 363 28.84 -16.94 18.94
C LEU A 363 28.14 -17.09 20.30
N GLN A 364 26.86 -16.71 20.41
CA GLN A 364 26.11 -16.77 21.67
C GLN A 364 25.96 -18.22 22.19
N ALA A 365 25.64 -19.16 21.30
CA ALA A 365 25.50 -20.58 21.65
C ALA A 365 26.83 -21.16 22.17
N SER A 366 27.94 -20.78 21.53
CA SER A 366 29.29 -21.21 21.92
C SER A 366 29.69 -20.57 23.25
N ALA A 367 29.57 -19.24 23.37
CA ALA A 367 29.86 -18.50 24.61
C ALA A 367 29.09 -19.04 25.81
N SER A 368 27.79 -19.28 25.67
CA SER A 368 26.92 -19.78 26.75
C SER A 368 27.36 -21.17 27.26
N THR A 369 27.90 -22.01 26.37
CA THR A 369 28.45 -23.32 26.73
C THR A 369 29.71 -23.18 27.57
N PHE A 370 30.74 -22.48 27.06
CA PHE A 370 32.04 -22.37 27.74
C PHE A 370 31.99 -21.52 29.02
N VAL A 371 31.16 -20.48 29.07
CA VAL A 371 30.94 -19.68 30.29
C VAL A 371 30.21 -20.49 31.36
N GLY A 372 29.26 -21.36 30.97
CA GLY A 372 28.60 -22.32 31.86
C GLY A 372 29.58 -23.29 32.53
N HIS A 373 30.46 -23.91 31.73
CA HIS A 373 31.51 -24.81 32.23
C HIS A 373 32.51 -24.10 33.14
N ALA A 374 33.01 -22.92 32.73
CA ALA A 374 33.95 -22.13 33.52
C ALA A 374 33.36 -21.72 34.89
N TRP A 375 32.09 -21.32 34.92
CA TRP A 375 31.36 -21.04 36.14
C TRP A 375 31.20 -22.27 37.04
N GLY A 376 30.80 -23.41 36.46
CA GLY A 376 30.69 -24.69 37.19
C GLY A 376 32.02 -25.07 37.85
N ALA A 377 33.09 -25.14 37.06
CA ALA A 377 34.44 -25.51 37.52
C ALA A 377 34.94 -24.59 38.65
N TRP A 378 34.70 -23.29 38.55
CA TRP A 378 35.01 -22.34 39.63
C TRP A 378 34.15 -22.60 40.88
N ARG A 379 32.84 -22.84 40.74
CA ARG A 379 31.94 -23.18 41.86
C ARG A 379 32.33 -24.47 42.57
N LYS A 380 32.91 -25.45 41.85
CA LYS A 380 33.50 -26.66 42.43
C LYS A 380 34.70 -26.34 43.33
N GLY A 381 35.63 -25.53 42.84
CA GLY A 381 36.84 -25.14 43.56
C GLY A 381 36.57 -24.36 44.85
N VAL A 382 35.57 -23.47 44.85
CA VAL A 382 35.21 -22.66 46.03
C VAL A 382 34.20 -23.35 46.97
N GLY A 383 33.50 -24.38 46.49
CA GLY A 383 32.56 -25.18 47.28
C GLY A 383 31.09 -24.85 47.03
N VAL A 384 30.30 -25.87 46.67
CA VAL A 384 28.91 -25.74 46.21
C VAL A 384 27.98 -25.21 47.31
N GLU A 385 28.16 -25.63 48.57
CA GLU A 385 27.31 -25.22 49.70
C GLU A 385 27.47 -23.74 50.10
N ILE A 386 28.57 -23.09 49.71
CA ILE A 386 28.79 -21.66 50.00
C ILE A 386 27.84 -20.83 49.12
N ARG A 387 26.85 -20.19 49.76
CA ARG A 387 25.79 -19.42 49.06
C ARG A 387 26.24 -18.08 48.47
N LYS A 388 27.35 -17.51 48.94
CA LYS A 388 27.91 -16.23 48.49
C LYS A 388 29.45 -16.27 48.46
N PRO A 389 30.06 -17.04 47.56
CA PRO A 389 31.51 -16.97 47.34
C PRO A 389 31.90 -15.58 46.82
N ARG A 390 33.16 -15.18 47.03
CA ARG A 390 33.77 -14.03 46.36
C ARG A 390 34.80 -14.55 45.37
N ALA A 391 34.74 -14.08 44.13
CA ALA A 391 35.74 -14.39 43.10
C ALA A 391 36.88 -13.37 43.13
N GLU A 392 38.10 -13.80 42.85
CA GLU A 392 39.21 -12.89 42.58
C GLU A 392 39.14 -12.35 41.14
N ARG A 393 39.85 -11.25 40.86
CA ARG A 393 39.86 -10.62 39.52
C ARG A 393 40.28 -11.61 38.42
N GLY A 394 41.23 -12.50 38.71
CA GLY A 394 41.69 -13.53 37.77
C GLY A 394 40.64 -14.61 37.49
N ASP A 395 39.79 -14.96 38.46
CA ASP A 395 38.70 -15.92 38.26
C ASP A 395 37.54 -15.32 37.48
N VAL A 396 37.17 -14.08 37.79
CA VAL A 396 36.17 -13.32 37.01
C VAL A 396 36.61 -13.25 35.55
N LEU A 397 37.88 -12.93 35.29
CA LEU A 397 38.41 -12.88 33.92
C LEU A 397 38.27 -14.22 33.18
N LYS A 398 38.65 -15.35 33.81
CA LYS A 398 38.49 -16.70 33.23
C LYS A 398 37.04 -17.02 32.86
N ILE A 399 36.09 -16.65 33.73
CA ILE A 399 34.66 -16.93 33.52
C ILE A 399 34.11 -16.09 32.35
N VAL A 400 34.46 -14.80 32.25
CA VAL A 400 33.90 -13.90 31.21
C VAL A 400 34.67 -13.92 29.88
N HIS A 401 35.87 -14.51 29.84
CA HIS A 401 36.79 -14.47 28.71
C HIS A 401 36.14 -14.78 27.35
N TYR A 402 35.39 -15.89 27.26
CA TYR A 402 34.73 -16.30 26.03
C TYR A 402 33.60 -15.35 25.60
N ALA A 403 32.86 -14.77 26.55
CA ALA A 403 31.84 -13.76 26.25
C ALA A 403 32.46 -12.44 25.75
N LEU A 404 33.62 -12.04 26.28
CA LEU A 404 34.35 -10.85 25.81
C LEU A 404 34.91 -11.04 24.40
N ILE A 405 35.53 -12.19 24.10
CA ILE A 405 35.96 -12.54 22.73
C ILE A 405 34.76 -12.52 21.78
N SER A 406 33.66 -13.16 22.17
CA SER A 406 32.44 -13.20 21.36
C SER A 406 31.88 -11.80 21.10
N SER A 407 31.91 -10.91 22.11
CA SER A 407 31.46 -9.52 21.99
C SER A 407 32.29 -8.73 20.97
N ILE A 408 33.62 -8.91 20.95
CA ILE A 408 34.51 -8.24 19.99
C ILE A 408 34.27 -8.76 18.57
N ILE A 409 34.14 -10.08 18.38
CA ILE A 409 33.87 -10.66 17.06
C ILE A 409 32.49 -10.22 16.55
N ALA A 410 31.47 -10.25 17.40
CA ALA A 410 30.12 -9.79 17.05
C ALA A 410 30.11 -8.30 16.66
N LEU A 411 30.76 -7.44 17.44
CA LEU A 411 30.87 -6.01 17.15
C LEU A 411 31.51 -5.74 15.78
N LEU A 412 32.62 -6.43 15.47
CA LEU A 412 33.31 -6.29 14.17
C LEU A 412 32.43 -6.75 13.00
N ILE A 413 31.80 -7.92 13.12
CA ILE A 413 30.93 -8.47 12.05
C ILE A 413 29.71 -7.56 11.81
N GLU A 414 29.02 -7.15 12.87
CA GLU A 414 27.82 -6.31 12.78
C GLU A 414 28.13 -4.91 12.25
N SER A 415 29.23 -4.28 12.70
CA SER A 415 29.63 -2.96 12.17
C SER A 415 29.97 -3.02 10.68
N ILE A 416 30.61 -4.11 10.21
CA ILE A 416 30.89 -4.31 8.79
C ILE A 416 29.60 -4.50 7.98
N PHE A 417 28.67 -5.36 8.42
CA PHE A 417 27.41 -5.58 7.71
C PHE A 417 26.52 -4.33 7.71
N CYS A 418 26.35 -3.65 8.85
CA CYS A 418 25.54 -2.45 8.98
C CYS A 418 26.03 -1.34 8.03
N ILE A 419 27.34 -1.09 7.98
CA ILE A 419 27.93 -0.07 7.07
C ILE A 419 27.77 -0.51 5.60
N PHE A 420 28.11 -1.76 5.26
CA PHE A 420 28.06 -2.24 3.88
C PHE A 420 26.64 -2.24 3.29
N LEU A 421 25.66 -2.76 4.03
CA LEU A 421 24.27 -2.87 3.57
C LEU A 421 23.59 -1.51 3.49
N SER A 422 23.75 -0.65 4.51
CA SER A 422 23.14 0.70 4.55
C SER A 422 23.64 1.63 3.43
N LEU A 423 24.90 1.45 3.00
CA LEU A 423 25.49 2.26 1.94
C LEU A 423 25.16 1.72 0.54
N TRP A 424 25.50 0.46 0.24
CA TRP A 424 25.56 -0.02 -1.16
C TRP A 424 24.62 -1.19 -1.48
N GLY A 425 24.12 -1.92 -0.48
CA GLY A 425 23.47 -3.22 -0.69
C GLY A 425 21.94 -3.21 -0.62
N ILE A 426 21.36 -2.54 0.38
CA ILE A 426 20.05 -2.95 0.91
C ILE A 426 18.90 -2.84 -0.10
N ARG A 427 18.71 -1.70 -0.79
CA ARG A 427 17.58 -1.50 -1.73
C ARG A 427 17.55 -2.56 -2.83
N LYS A 428 18.70 -2.86 -3.43
CA LYS A 428 18.83 -3.86 -4.51
C LYS A 428 18.55 -5.28 -4.00
N PHE A 429 18.99 -5.60 -2.79
CA PHE A 429 18.77 -6.91 -2.19
C PHE A 429 17.33 -7.10 -1.68
N SER A 430 16.70 -6.03 -1.19
CA SER A 430 15.27 -6.02 -0.85
C SER A 430 14.40 -6.20 -2.10
N PHE A 431 14.68 -5.48 -3.18
CA PHE A 431 13.99 -5.64 -4.47
C PHE A 431 14.11 -7.08 -5.01
N TYR A 432 15.29 -7.69 -4.90
CA TYR A 432 15.51 -9.09 -5.26
C TYR A 432 14.70 -10.09 -4.40
N LEU A 433 14.22 -9.69 -3.21
CA LEU A 433 13.41 -10.53 -2.32
C LEU A 433 11.91 -10.21 -2.35
N SER A 434 11.49 -9.07 -2.92
CA SER A 434 10.09 -8.63 -3.00
C SER A 434 9.53 -8.54 -4.42
N GLU A 435 10.39 -8.38 -5.43
CA GLU A 435 10.04 -7.95 -6.80
C GLU A 435 9.25 -6.61 -6.88
N SER A 436 9.06 -5.91 -5.76
CA SER A 436 8.39 -4.61 -5.64
C SER A 436 9.35 -3.48 -5.27
N ALA A 437 9.31 -2.38 -6.03
CA ALA A 437 10.16 -1.21 -5.85
C ALA A 437 9.76 -0.35 -4.63
N ALA A 438 8.48 -0.26 -4.31
CA ALA A 438 7.97 0.44 -3.13
C ALA A 438 8.41 -0.26 -1.84
N VAL A 439 8.17 -1.58 -1.74
CA VAL A 439 8.68 -2.44 -0.67
C VAL A 439 10.19 -2.32 -0.47
N ALA A 440 10.96 -2.22 -1.58
CA ALA A 440 12.41 -2.04 -1.52
C ALA A 440 12.85 -0.66 -1.00
N LYS A 441 12.13 0.41 -1.36
CA LYS A 441 12.33 1.79 -0.85
C LYS A 441 12.02 1.87 0.66
N ILE A 442 10.91 1.26 1.10
CA ILE A 442 10.52 1.17 2.51
C ILE A 442 11.56 0.35 3.31
N THR A 443 12.02 -0.79 2.80
CA THR A 443 13.04 -1.60 3.48
C THR A 443 14.40 -0.88 3.57
N GLU A 444 14.79 -0.09 2.55
CA GLU A 444 15.99 0.75 2.60
C GLU A 444 15.90 1.80 3.72
N HIS A 445 14.75 2.48 3.87
CA HIS A 445 14.52 3.40 4.98
C HIS A 445 14.58 2.67 6.33
N MET A 446 13.81 1.59 6.51
CA MET A 446 13.79 0.79 7.75
C MET A 446 15.21 0.36 8.16
N TRP A 447 16.04 -0.04 7.19
CA TRP A 447 17.41 -0.45 7.47
C TRP A 447 18.28 0.69 7.99
N ARG A 448 18.29 1.85 7.30
CA ARG A 448 19.08 3.01 7.75
C ARG A 448 18.64 3.53 9.12
N THR A 449 17.34 3.54 9.38
CA THR A 449 16.76 4.04 10.64
C THR A 449 16.96 3.08 11.83
N ILE A 450 16.92 1.76 11.61
CA ILE A 450 16.82 0.76 12.69
C ILE A 450 18.07 -0.13 12.85
N ASP A 451 18.78 -0.51 11.78
CA ASP A 451 19.77 -1.61 11.82
C ASP A 451 20.94 -1.34 12.79
N TRP A 452 21.40 -0.09 12.88
CA TRP A 452 22.50 0.31 13.77
C TRP A 452 22.24 -0.02 15.26
N CYS A 453 20.97 -0.05 15.69
CA CYS A 453 20.59 -0.48 17.05
C CYS A 453 21.01 -1.93 17.33
N TYR A 454 21.02 -2.80 16.31
CA TYR A 454 21.37 -4.21 16.47
C TYR A 454 22.85 -4.45 16.79
N ILE A 455 23.75 -3.49 16.54
CA ILE A 455 25.15 -3.57 16.99
C ILE A 455 25.19 -3.67 18.53
N PHE A 456 24.39 -2.87 19.22
CA PHE A 456 24.26 -2.92 20.68
C PHE A 456 23.53 -4.20 21.14
N TYR A 457 22.51 -4.65 20.40
CA TYR A 457 21.83 -5.92 20.67
C TYR A 457 22.78 -7.11 20.59
N ALA A 458 23.62 -7.18 19.56
CA ALA A 458 24.56 -8.28 19.35
C ALA A 458 25.60 -8.36 20.48
N VAL A 459 26.22 -7.24 20.86
CA VAL A 459 27.16 -7.17 21.99
C VAL A 459 26.47 -7.54 23.31
N THR A 460 25.28 -7.00 23.57
CA THR A 460 24.49 -7.33 24.77
C THR A 460 24.12 -8.82 24.81
N THR A 461 23.79 -9.40 23.67
CA THR A 461 23.49 -10.83 23.50
C THR A 461 24.68 -11.71 23.87
N GLN A 462 25.91 -11.33 23.49
CA GLN A 462 27.12 -12.07 23.91
C GLN A 462 27.40 -11.93 25.42
N LEU A 463 27.26 -10.72 25.97
CA LEU A 463 27.42 -10.49 27.41
C LEU A 463 26.34 -11.20 28.25
N SER A 464 25.14 -11.43 27.70
CA SER A 464 24.05 -12.13 28.37
C SER A 464 24.42 -13.56 28.80
N ALA A 465 25.33 -14.23 28.07
CA ALA A 465 25.84 -15.55 28.43
C ALA A 465 26.38 -15.62 29.87
N ILE A 466 27.01 -14.53 30.34
CA ILE A 466 27.51 -14.41 31.71
C ILE A 466 26.36 -14.45 32.71
N LEU A 467 25.28 -13.69 32.48
CA LEU A 467 24.14 -13.64 33.40
C LEU A 467 23.26 -14.90 33.33
N LEU A 468 23.16 -15.54 32.16
CA LEU A 468 22.45 -16.81 31.96
C LEU A 468 23.15 -17.98 32.65
N ALA A 469 24.49 -18.05 32.58
CA ALA A 469 25.29 -19.07 33.26
C ALA A 469 25.35 -18.86 34.79
N THR A 470 25.30 -17.62 35.27
CA THR A 470 25.55 -17.30 36.70
C THR A 470 24.30 -16.94 37.51
N VAL A 471 23.53 -15.93 37.08
CA VAL A 471 22.40 -15.36 37.85
C VAL A 471 21.25 -14.91 36.92
N PRO A 472 20.40 -15.83 36.43
CA PRO A 472 19.29 -15.50 35.51
C PRO A 472 18.28 -14.46 36.00
N LYS A 473 18.20 -14.20 37.32
CA LYS A 473 17.39 -13.07 37.85
C LYS A 473 17.95 -11.71 37.41
N LEU A 474 19.27 -11.55 37.36
CA LEU A 474 19.88 -10.28 36.92
C LEU A 474 19.78 -10.10 35.41
N TYR A 475 19.83 -11.20 34.64
CA TYR A 475 19.47 -11.19 33.22
C TYR A 475 18.05 -10.65 33.00
N PHE A 476 17.05 -11.17 33.73
CA PHE A 476 15.67 -10.63 33.66
C PHE A 476 15.61 -9.13 33.99
N VAL A 477 16.27 -8.67 35.05
CA VAL A 477 16.27 -7.23 35.43
C VAL A 477 16.97 -6.36 34.38
N GLN A 478 18.06 -6.84 33.78
CA GLN A 478 18.79 -6.11 32.74
C GLN A 478 17.98 -6.05 31.42
N SER A 479 17.39 -7.16 30.98
CA SER A 479 16.53 -7.18 29.78
C SER A 479 15.23 -6.38 29.99
N LEU A 480 14.63 -6.46 31.18
CA LEU A 480 13.49 -5.60 31.56
C LEU A 480 13.85 -4.12 31.47
N GLY A 481 15.05 -3.75 31.94
CA GLY A 481 15.58 -2.39 31.84
C GLY A 481 15.71 -1.93 30.38
N SER A 482 16.38 -2.71 29.51
CA SER A 482 16.52 -2.34 28.09
C SER A 482 15.18 -2.34 27.34
N ASN A 483 14.26 -3.25 27.65
CA ASN A 483 12.97 -3.27 26.96
C ASN A 483 12.05 -2.12 27.40
N LEU A 484 12.02 -1.73 28.69
CA LEU A 484 11.13 -0.67 29.17
C LEU A 484 11.74 0.74 29.15
N LEU A 485 13.07 0.89 29.16
CA LEU A 485 13.75 2.20 29.20
C LEU A 485 14.46 2.56 27.89
N TRP A 486 14.53 1.64 26.92
CA TRP A 486 15.08 1.90 25.59
C TRP A 486 14.10 1.48 24.49
N MET A 487 13.77 0.19 24.35
CA MET A 487 12.93 -0.29 23.25
C MET A 487 11.52 0.33 23.26
N LEU A 488 10.83 0.34 24.42
CA LEU A 488 9.47 0.83 24.52
C LEU A 488 9.36 2.36 24.32
N PRO A 489 10.22 3.22 24.91
CA PRO A 489 10.24 4.65 24.58
C PRO A 489 10.49 4.93 23.11
N TRP A 490 11.41 4.22 22.44
CA TRP A 490 11.61 4.35 21.00
C TRP A 490 10.39 3.87 20.20
N ALA A 491 9.78 2.72 20.54
CA ALA A 491 8.58 2.23 19.86
C ALA A 491 7.38 3.20 19.99
N ILE A 492 7.20 3.81 21.17
CA ILE A 492 6.19 4.84 21.42
C ILE A 492 6.54 6.13 20.67
N ALA A 493 7.81 6.55 20.67
CA ALA A 493 8.26 7.71 19.90
C ALA A 493 8.01 7.51 18.40
N PHE A 494 8.33 6.35 17.82
CA PHE A 494 7.97 6.03 16.45
C PHE A 494 6.45 6.01 16.22
N HIS A 495 5.63 5.51 17.17
CA HIS A 495 4.16 5.63 17.07
C HIS A 495 3.59 7.05 17.27
N LEU A 496 4.39 8.00 17.75
CA LEU A 496 4.01 9.41 17.94
C LEU A 496 4.63 10.35 16.90
N ILE A 497 5.74 9.95 16.26
CA ILE A 497 6.41 10.65 15.16
C ILE A 497 5.87 10.15 13.81
N SER A 498 5.54 8.86 13.68
CA SER A 498 4.86 8.31 12.50
C SER A 498 3.59 9.10 12.13
N PRO A 499 2.67 9.50 13.03
CA PRO A 499 1.55 10.38 12.65
C PRO A 499 1.92 11.82 12.21
N PHE A 500 3.19 12.24 12.32
CA PHE A 500 3.73 13.45 11.66
C PHE A 500 4.37 13.15 10.29
N GLU A 501 4.55 11.88 9.91
CA GLU A 501 4.99 11.42 8.57
C GLU A 501 3.87 10.70 7.79
N MET A 502 2.83 10.18 8.46
CA MET A 502 1.61 9.59 7.88
C MET A 502 0.67 10.69 7.39
N GLY A 503 1.17 11.53 6.49
CA GLY A 503 0.31 12.39 5.70
C GLY A 503 -0.54 11.56 4.74
N TYR A 504 -1.79 12.01 4.55
CA TYR A 504 -2.69 11.63 3.47
C TYR A 504 -1.91 11.31 2.18
N SER A 505 -1.86 10.05 1.71
CA SER A 505 -0.86 9.62 0.71
C SER A 505 -1.11 10.20 -0.69
N GLU A 506 -2.36 10.51 -1.02
CA GLU A 506 -2.73 11.29 -2.20
C GLU A 506 -2.30 12.77 -2.02
N ILE A 507 -2.11 13.49 -3.12
CA ILE A 507 -1.85 14.94 -3.09
C ILE A 507 -3.19 15.66 -3.38
N PRO A 508 -3.79 16.38 -2.43
CA PRO A 508 -5.07 17.06 -2.65
C PRO A 508 -4.89 18.46 -3.26
N CYS A 509 -5.99 19.06 -3.71
CA CYS A 509 -6.01 20.46 -4.15
C CYS A 509 -5.73 21.43 -2.98
N GLN A 510 -4.64 22.20 -3.06
CA GLN A 510 -4.19 23.17 -2.04
C GLN A 510 -5.26 24.23 -1.68
N ILE A 511 -6.21 24.50 -2.58
CA ILE A 511 -7.27 25.52 -2.36
C ILE A 511 -8.48 24.94 -1.60
N CYS A 512 -8.78 23.64 -1.72
CA CYS A 512 -10.05 23.09 -1.23
C CYS A 512 -9.97 21.71 -0.55
N GLY A 513 -8.79 21.15 -0.34
CA GLY A 513 -8.56 19.89 0.40
C GLY A 513 -9.14 18.61 -0.24
N VAL A 514 -9.75 18.71 -1.43
CA VAL A 514 -10.34 17.57 -2.14
C VAL A 514 -9.30 16.92 -3.05
N SER A 515 -9.29 15.59 -3.11
CA SER A 515 -8.39 14.80 -3.96
C SER A 515 -8.74 14.89 -5.46
N PHE A 516 -7.73 14.67 -6.30
CA PHE A 516 -7.88 14.49 -7.75
C PHE A 516 -8.23 13.03 -8.14
N ASN A 517 -8.18 12.08 -7.20
CA ASN A 517 -8.39 10.65 -7.45
C ASN A 517 -9.82 10.18 -7.13
N ILE A 518 -10.79 10.98 -7.60
CA ILE A 518 -12.22 10.73 -7.42
C ILE A 518 -12.74 9.83 -8.54
N GLY A 519 -13.29 8.68 -8.16
CA GLY A 519 -13.94 7.73 -9.06
C GLY A 519 -15.43 8.01 -9.27
N ARG A 520 -15.97 7.57 -10.42
CA ARG A 520 -17.41 7.53 -10.70
C ARG A 520 -17.84 6.16 -11.26
N TYR A 521 -18.82 5.54 -10.62
CA TYR A 521 -19.53 4.39 -11.19
C TYR A 521 -20.60 4.86 -12.18
N ARG A 522 -20.73 4.17 -13.31
CA ARG A 522 -21.76 4.43 -14.32
C ARG A 522 -23.13 3.86 -13.94
N THR A 523 -24.19 4.48 -14.44
CA THR A 523 -25.54 3.90 -14.41
C THR A 523 -25.72 2.84 -15.51
N PRO A 524 -26.78 2.00 -15.46
CA PRO A 524 -27.10 1.08 -16.55
C PRO A 524 -27.32 1.77 -17.92
N ASP A 525 -27.83 2.99 -17.93
CA ASP A 525 -28.10 3.76 -19.16
C ASP A 525 -26.81 4.30 -19.81
N GLU A 526 -25.73 4.45 -19.03
CA GLU A 526 -24.41 4.92 -19.45
C GLU A 526 -23.50 3.79 -19.97
N ILE A 527 -24.04 2.59 -20.24
CA ILE A 527 -23.24 1.40 -20.59
C ILE A 527 -22.44 1.54 -21.89
N GLU A 528 -22.90 2.33 -22.87
CA GLU A 528 -22.17 2.63 -24.11
C GLU A 528 -21.24 3.86 -24.02
N ASP A 529 -21.35 4.70 -22.98
CA ASP A 529 -20.43 5.82 -22.74
C ASP A 529 -19.34 5.41 -21.73
N GLU A 530 -18.14 5.12 -22.20
CA GLU A 530 -17.02 4.73 -21.33
C GLU A 530 -16.37 5.95 -20.66
N SER A 531 -16.58 7.17 -21.19
CA SER A 531 -16.07 8.42 -20.62
C SER A 531 -16.82 8.86 -19.35
N ALA A 532 -18.02 8.32 -19.13
CA ALA A 532 -18.81 8.56 -17.93
C ALA A 532 -18.32 7.78 -16.67
N SER A 533 -17.26 6.98 -16.77
CA SER A 533 -16.56 6.40 -15.61
C SER A 533 -15.09 6.83 -15.55
N TRP A 534 -14.66 7.24 -14.36
CA TRP A 534 -13.24 7.39 -14.01
C TRP A 534 -12.93 6.48 -12.83
N TYR A 535 -11.72 5.93 -12.83
CA TYR A 535 -11.42 4.67 -12.15
C TYR A 535 -10.04 4.76 -11.48
N ASN A 536 -9.97 4.43 -10.19
CA ASN A 536 -8.70 4.22 -9.50
C ASN A 536 -8.17 2.82 -9.88
N ALA A 537 -6.89 2.71 -10.23
CA ALA A 537 -6.33 1.59 -10.99
C ALA A 537 -6.62 0.18 -10.42
N ASP A 538 -6.72 0.06 -9.09
CA ASP A 538 -6.99 -1.18 -8.34
C ASP A 538 -8.49 -1.53 -8.23
N GLY A 539 -9.37 -0.76 -8.89
CA GLY A 539 -10.83 -0.78 -8.75
C GLY A 539 -11.58 -2.01 -9.27
N GLY A 540 -10.91 -3.14 -9.46
CA GLY A 540 -11.53 -4.39 -9.92
C GLY A 540 -12.72 -4.78 -9.06
N TYR A 541 -13.75 -5.39 -9.66
CA TYR A 541 -14.91 -5.88 -8.92
C TYR A 541 -14.48 -7.02 -7.98
N VAL A 542 -14.38 -6.69 -6.70
CA VAL A 542 -14.20 -7.65 -5.59
C VAL A 542 -15.59 -7.96 -5.06
N ALA A 543 -16.07 -9.17 -5.29
CA ALA A 543 -17.43 -9.54 -4.95
C ALA A 543 -17.66 -9.62 -3.43
N GLY A 544 -18.77 -9.05 -2.96
CA GLY A 544 -19.11 -8.96 -1.53
C GLY A 544 -18.65 -7.68 -0.81
N ASP A 545 -18.49 -6.55 -1.53
CA ASP A 545 -18.41 -5.22 -0.93
C ASP A 545 -19.73 -4.86 -0.19
N GLU A 546 -19.65 -4.23 0.98
CA GLU A 546 -20.83 -3.97 1.80
C GLU A 546 -21.71 -2.87 1.16
N ASN A 547 -22.97 -3.21 0.85
CA ASN A 547 -23.95 -2.37 0.14
C ASN A 547 -23.68 -2.20 -1.38
N CYS A 548 -23.00 -3.17 -1.98
CA CYS A 548 -23.01 -3.45 -3.42
C CYS A 548 -23.75 -4.78 -3.69
N GLY A 549 -24.38 -4.93 -4.86
CA GLY A 549 -25.02 -6.19 -5.27
C GLY A 549 -26.36 -6.05 -5.98
N THR A 550 -26.93 -7.17 -6.42
CA THR A 550 -28.23 -7.22 -7.12
C THR A 550 -29.39 -6.69 -6.27
N ASP A 551 -29.37 -6.89 -4.95
CA ASP A 551 -30.36 -6.36 -4.00
C ASP A 551 -30.40 -4.81 -3.97
N TYR A 552 -29.27 -4.19 -4.36
CA TYR A 552 -29.10 -2.74 -4.47
C TYR A 552 -29.34 -2.22 -5.90
N GLY A 553 -29.73 -3.12 -6.82
CA GLY A 553 -29.95 -2.85 -8.24
C GLY A 553 -28.67 -2.76 -9.08
N CYS A 554 -27.53 -3.23 -8.58
CA CYS A 554 -26.27 -3.21 -9.31
C CYS A 554 -26.27 -4.25 -10.44
N LEU A 555 -25.60 -3.90 -11.54
CA LEU A 555 -25.38 -4.80 -12.68
C LEU A 555 -23.88 -4.90 -12.97
N PHE A 556 -23.45 -6.02 -13.54
CA PHE A 556 -22.06 -6.28 -13.87
C PHE A 556 -21.96 -6.73 -15.32
N TYR A 557 -21.04 -6.14 -16.08
CA TYR A 557 -20.80 -6.52 -17.48
C TYR A 557 -19.31 -6.84 -17.72
N ARG A 558 -19.05 -7.76 -18.64
CA ARG A 558 -17.70 -8.19 -18.99
C ARG A 558 -17.06 -7.23 -20.00
N THR A 559 -15.84 -6.77 -19.72
CA THR A 559 -15.08 -5.86 -20.62
C THR A 559 -14.12 -6.58 -21.57
N THR A 560 -13.67 -7.80 -21.23
CA THR A 560 -12.67 -8.55 -22.00
C THR A 560 -13.20 -9.90 -22.52
N PRO A 561 -12.92 -10.27 -23.79
CA PRO A 561 -13.23 -11.60 -24.30
C PRO A 561 -12.33 -12.67 -23.65
N ILE A 562 -12.82 -13.90 -23.58
CA ILE A 562 -12.03 -15.06 -23.10
C ILE A 562 -10.92 -15.37 -24.12
N PRO A 563 -9.63 -15.45 -23.72
CA PRO A 563 -8.56 -15.90 -24.62
C PRO A 563 -8.80 -17.34 -25.11
N GLU A 564 -8.62 -17.59 -26.41
CA GLU A 564 -8.85 -18.93 -26.98
C GLU A 564 -7.84 -19.96 -26.49
N GLN A 565 -8.22 -20.77 -25.50
CA GLN A 565 -7.55 -22.04 -25.21
C GLN A 565 -8.25 -23.17 -25.97
N ASN A 566 -7.52 -23.79 -26.91
CA ASN A 566 -7.80 -25.09 -27.51
C ASN A 566 -9.15 -25.25 -28.26
N GLY A 567 -9.74 -24.17 -28.76
CA GLY A 567 -10.79 -24.20 -29.80
C GLY A 567 -12.21 -24.66 -29.37
N GLU A 568 -12.41 -25.16 -28.15
CA GLU A 568 -13.70 -25.70 -27.68
C GLU A 568 -14.54 -24.74 -26.82
N LEU A 569 -14.51 -23.41 -27.07
CA LEU A 569 -15.26 -22.42 -26.28
C LEU A 569 -16.14 -21.43 -27.05
N ASN A 570 -16.24 -21.57 -28.38
CA ASN A 570 -17.02 -20.68 -29.27
C ASN A 570 -18.58 -20.80 -29.11
N ARG A 571 -19.04 -21.38 -27.98
CA ARG A 571 -20.45 -21.57 -27.58
C ARG A 571 -20.85 -20.80 -26.31
N GLN A 572 -19.91 -20.14 -25.62
CA GLN A 572 -20.23 -19.27 -24.47
C GLN A 572 -20.31 -17.80 -24.90
N ASN A 573 -19.41 -17.35 -25.79
CA ASN A 573 -19.39 -15.97 -26.29
C ASN A 573 -20.52 -15.63 -27.30
N ASN A 574 -21.30 -16.62 -27.75
CA ASN A 574 -22.34 -16.47 -28.79
C ASN A 574 -23.69 -17.03 -28.30
N ARG A 575 -24.18 -16.55 -27.15
CA ARG A 575 -25.52 -16.89 -26.63
C ARG A 575 -26.42 -15.66 -26.66
N PRO A 576 -27.30 -15.51 -27.66
CA PRO A 576 -28.26 -14.41 -27.67
C PRO A 576 -29.25 -14.59 -26.51
N PHE A 577 -29.19 -13.71 -25.52
CA PHE A 577 -30.07 -13.75 -24.36
C PHE A 577 -31.29 -12.84 -24.59
N TYR A 578 -32.33 -13.43 -25.16
CA TYR A 578 -33.69 -12.91 -25.11
C TYR A 578 -34.60 -13.96 -24.45
N GLU A 579 -34.74 -13.87 -23.13
CA GLU A 579 -35.99 -14.21 -22.46
C GLU A 579 -36.49 -13.00 -21.68
N ASP A 580 -37.81 -12.85 -21.62
CA ASP A 580 -38.50 -11.60 -21.31
C ASP A 580 -38.39 -11.20 -19.83
N ASN A 581 -37.34 -10.43 -19.52
CA ASN A 581 -37.25 -9.61 -18.31
C ASN A 581 -37.55 -8.14 -18.62
N THR A 582 -38.67 -7.87 -19.30
CA THR A 582 -39.39 -6.61 -19.00
C THR A 582 -39.61 -6.52 -17.48
N PRO A 583 -39.30 -5.39 -16.83
CA PRO A 583 -39.53 -5.28 -15.39
C PRO A 583 -41.02 -5.50 -15.09
N ARG A 584 -41.33 -6.57 -14.35
CA ARG A 584 -42.71 -6.83 -13.92
C ARG A 584 -43.16 -5.67 -13.03
N VAL A 585 -44.00 -4.81 -13.60
CA VAL A 585 -44.78 -3.81 -12.87
C VAL A 585 -45.83 -4.59 -12.05
N GLU A 586 -45.40 -5.10 -10.91
CA GLU A 586 -46.31 -5.50 -9.84
C GLU A 586 -46.68 -4.24 -9.06
N ASP A 587 -47.73 -3.60 -9.57
CA ASP A 587 -48.38 -2.44 -8.99
C ASP A 587 -49.07 -2.85 -7.68
N ASP A 588 -48.58 -2.34 -6.54
CA ASP A 588 -49.48 -1.61 -5.63
C ASP A 588 -48.74 -0.77 -4.56
N SER A 589 -49.27 0.43 -4.30
CA SER A 589 -49.05 1.27 -3.11
C SER A 589 -47.62 1.75 -2.75
N LEU A 590 -47.25 2.97 -3.20
CA LEU A 590 -47.13 4.17 -2.32
C LEU A 590 -46.53 5.40 -3.04
N SER A 591 -47.14 5.83 -4.15
CA SER A 591 -46.88 7.14 -4.74
C SER A 591 -47.52 8.26 -3.89
N TYR A 592 -46.77 8.90 -3.00
CA TYR A 592 -47.26 10.01 -2.19
C TYR A 592 -47.12 11.36 -2.93
N SER A 593 -47.97 11.58 -3.93
CA SER A 593 -48.15 12.88 -4.57
C SER A 593 -48.72 13.90 -3.58
N TYR A 594 -48.15 15.11 -3.52
CA TYR A 594 -48.66 16.19 -2.69
C TYR A 594 -49.59 17.09 -3.51
N GLU A 595 -50.89 16.80 -3.46
CA GLU A 595 -51.90 17.60 -4.15
C GLU A 595 -51.97 19.04 -3.59
N SER A 596 -51.76 20.02 -4.46
CA SER A 596 -52.08 21.42 -4.15
C SER A 596 -53.57 21.67 -4.37
N ALA A 597 -54.34 21.68 -3.29
CA ALA A 597 -55.78 21.92 -3.37
C ALA A 597 -56.13 23.29 -3.98
N SER A 598 -57.03 23.29 -4.97
CA SER A 598 -57.71 24.47 -5.48
C SER A 598 -59.16 24.14 -5.83
N ASP A 599 -60.08 24.43 -4.91
CA ASP A 599 -61.51 24.48 -5.21
C ASP A 599 -61.81 25.64 -6.17
N ASP A 600 -62.55 25.40 -7.25
CA ASP A 600 -63.70 26.21 -7.71
C ASP A 600 -64.31 25.56 -8.98
N GLU A 601 -65.33 24.71 -8.77
CA GLU A 601 -66.26 24.12 -9.75
C GLU A 601 -67.26 25.17 -10.31
N PRO A 602 -68.21 24.85 -11.23
CA PRO A 602 -68.36 23.69 -12.13
C PRO A 602 -68.70 24.09 -13.60
N LEU A 603 -68.99 23.11 -14.47
CA LEU A 603 -70.19 23.08 -15.35
C LEU A 603 -70.16 21.84 -16.29
N GLU A 604 -71.11 20.93 -16.05
CA GLU A 604 -72.10 20.32 -16.98
C GLU A 604 -71.83 20.46 -18.50
N TYR A 605 -72.02 19.43 -19.35
CA TYR A 605 -73.08 18.40 -19.36
C TYR A 605 -72.70 17.15 -20.19
N ASP A 606 -73.46 16.05 -20.08
CA ASP A 606 -73.26 14.76 -20.80
C ASP A 606 -73.60 14.79 -22.30
N SER A 607 -73.08 13.82 -23.08
CA SER A 607 -73.88 12.68 -23.64
C SER A 607 -73.37 12.12 -24.99
N ASP A 608 -73.19 10.80 -25.00
CA ASP A 608 -73.53 9.80 -26.04
C ASP A 608 -72.92 9.82 -27.48
N ALA A 609 -72.47 8.61 -27.89
CA ALA A 609 -72.79 7.81 -29.08
C ALA A 609 -72.96 8.48 -30.49
N ASP A 610 -72.70 7.81 -31.62
CA ASP A 610 -72.83 6.37 -31.89
C ASP A 610 -71.99 5.89 -33.11
N GLU A 611 -72.15 4.63 -33.53
CA GLU A 611 -71.41 3.97 -34.62
C GLU A 611 -71.82 4.38 -36.07
N THR A 612 -71.15 3.73 -37.05
CA THR A 612 -71.48 3.58 -38.50
C THR A 612 -71.04 4.68 -39.50
N SER A 613 -70.84 4.41 -40.80
CA SER A 613 -69.99 3.41 -41.53
C SER A 613 -70.22 3.55 -43.06
N PHE A 614 -69.32 3.00 -43.91
CA PHE A 614 -69.47 2.84 -45.39
C PHE A 614 -69.36 4.16 -46.22
N GLU A 615 -68.35 4.30 -47.10
CA GLU A 615 -68.27 3.93 -48.55
C GLU A 615 -68.85 5.03 -49.50
N ASP A 616 -68.36 5.30 -50.72
CA ASP A 616 -67.28 4.69 -51.55
C ASP A 616 -66.73 5.71 -52.61
N HIS A 617 -65.74 5.28 -53.41
CA HIS A 617 -65.32 5.67 -54.79
C HIS A 617 -63.83 6.14 -54.89
N ILE A 618 -62.90 5.46 -55.58
CA ILE A 618 -62.78 5.08 -57.03
C ILE A 618 -62.36 6.27 -57.90
N THR A 619 -61.24 6.30 -58.65
CA THR A 619 -60.01 5.45 -58.82
C THR A 619 -58.83 6.41 -59.21
N GLU A 620 -57.61 6.11 -59.72
CA GLU A 620 -56.86 4.97 -60.33
C GLU A 620 -55.33 5.31 -60.26
N ALA A 621 -54.31 4.53 -60.65
CA ALA A 621 -54.23 3.24 -61.36
C ALA A 621 -53.03 2.37 -60.92
N PHE A 622 -53.35 1.11 -60.60
CA PHE A 622 -52.62 -0.17 -60.73
C PHE A 622 -51.07 -0.34 -60.80
N SER A 623 -50.64 -1.30 -59.96
CA SER A 623 -49.46 -2.19 -60.03
C SER A 623 -49.79 -3.47 -60.87
N MET A 624 -49.03 -4.57 -60.99
CA MET A 624 -47.79 -5.12 -60.37
C MET A 624 -46.78 -5.53 -61.52
N GLN A 625 -46.02 -6.64 -61.63
CA GLN A 625 -45.80 -7.88 -60.85
C GLN A 625 -44.49 -8.62 -61.23
N GLU A 626 -44.03 -9.49 -60.32
CA GLU A 626 -43.34 -10.79 -60.55
C GLU A 626 -41.87 -10.96 -61.03
N ASN A 627 -41.10 -11.50 -60.08
CA ASN A 627 -39.92 -12.38 -60.14
C ASN A 627 -39.88 -13.45 -61.26
N SER A 628 -38.72 -13.67 -61.93
CA SER A 628 -38.10 -15.00 -62.23
C SER A 628 -36.85 -14.96 -63.15
N GLN A 629 -36.02 -16.00 -63.09
CA GLN A 629 -34.70 -16.19 -63.74
C GLN A 629 -34.78 -16.59 -65.24
N ASN A 630 -33.77 -16.25 -66.09
CA ASN A 630 -32.74 -17.22 -66.58
C ASN A 630 -31.76 -16.76 -67.70
N ILE A 631 -30.57 -17.41 -67.74
CA ILE A 631 -29.72 -17.79 -68.90
C ILE A 631 -29.03 -16.68 -69.77
N GLN A 632 -27.75 -16.41 -69.46
CA GLN A 632 -26.51 -16.77 -70.21
C GLN A 632 -26.37 -16.52 -71.75
N ALA A 633 -25.26 -15.86 -72.18
CA ALA A 633 -24.29 -16.30 -73.22
C ALA A 633 -23.54 -15.18 -74.03
N SER A 634 -22.26 -14.98 -73.70
CA SER A 634 -21.06 -14.78 -74.58
C SER A 634 -21.10 -14.13 -75.99
N SER A 635 -20.14 -13.22 -76.23
CA SER A 635 -19.29 -13.21 -77.45
C SER A 635 -17.93 -12.53 -77.16
N GLU A 636 -16.90 -12.85 -77.94
CA GLU A 636 -15.48 -12.49 -77.75
C GLU A 636 -15.04 -11.36 -78.71
N MET A 637 -13.89 -10.70 -78.44
CA MET A 637 -12.81 -10.57 -79.43
C MET A 637 -11.48 -10.11 -78.77
N GLU A 638 -10.36 -10.64 -79.25
CA GLU A 638 -8.99 -10.33 -78.80
C GLU A 638 -8.36 -9.14 -79.55
N THR A 639 -7.21 -8.65 -79.08
CA THR A 639 -6.17 -8.05 -79.94
C THR A 639 -4.79 -8.15 -79.25
N ASP A 640 -3.72 -8.28 -80.03
CA ASP A 640 -2.39 -8.77 -79.60
C ASP A 640 -1.27 -7.83 -80.12
N GLY A 641 -0.06 -7.83 -79.51
CA GLY A 641 1.04 -6.96 -79.97
C GLY A 641 2.28 -6.73 -79.07
N ASP A 642 3.15 -7.73 -78.95
CA ASP A 642 4.64 -7.66 -78.87
C ASP A 642 5.42 -6.71 -77.90
N ASN A 643 6.02 -7.34 -76.87
CA ASN A 643 7.48 -7.43 -76.56
C ASN A 643 8.43 -6.19 -76.59
N VAL A 644 9.11 -5.91 -75.45
CA VAL A 644 10.60 -5.90 -75.29
C VAL A 644 11.01 -6.18 -73.81
N ASP A 645 12.09 -6.94 -73.65
CA ASP A 645 12.89 -7.37 -72.47
C ASP A 645 13.31 -6.29 -71.42
N GLY A 646 13.60 -6.69 -70.16
CA GLY A 646 14.15 -5.78 -69.12
C GLY A 646 14.01 -6.15 -67.62
N SER A 647 14.60 -7.27 -67.16
CA SER A 647 14.74 -7.76 -65.76
C SER A 647 14.56 -6.80 -64.54
N PHE A 648 13.80 -7.23 -63.51
CA PHE A 648 14.33 -7.74 -62.22
C PHE A 648 13.22 -8.36 -61.33
N ASP A 649 13.53 -9.40 -60.55
CA ASP A 649 12.55 -10.11 -59.72
C ASP A 649 12.24 -9.38 -58.40
N LEU A 650 10.95 -9.07 -58.14
CA LEU A 650 10.46 -8.50 -56.87
C LEU A 650 9.01 -8.87 -56.51
N ASP A 651 8.31 -9.64 -57.36
CA ASP A 651 6.84 -9.68 -57.39
C ASP A 651 6.20 -10.71 -56.41
N GLU A 652 6.98 -11.62 -55.84
CA GLU A 652 6.45 -12.71 -54.98
C GLU A 652 6.03 -12.20 -53.58
N GLU A 653 6.79 -11.26 -53.02
CA GLU A 653 6.51 -10.63 -51.72
C GLU A 653 5.38 -9.60 -51.85
N THR A 654 5.34 -8.86 -52.96
CA THR A 654 4.23 -7.94 -53.30
C THR A 654 2.91 -8.69 -53.56
N LYS A 655 2.95 -9.88 -54.19
CA LYS A 655 1.77 -10.75 -54.28
C LYS A 655 1.28 -11.22 -52.91
N GLN A 656 2.16 -11.73 -52.05
CA GLN A 656 1.73 -12.15 -50.70
C GLN A 656 1.16 -10.97 -49.89
N TYR A 657 1.73 -9.77 -50.02
CA TYR A 657 1.20 -8.57 -49.37
C TYR A 657 -0.18 -8.16 -49.91
N HIS A 658 -0.41 -8.21 -51.22
CA HIS A 658 -1.72 -7.91 -51.81
C HIS A 658 -2.76 -9.01 -51.60
N GLU A 659 -2.36 -10.29 -51.57
CA GLU A 659 -3.25 -11.41 -51.23
C GLU A 659 -3.66 -11.33 -49.75
N TRP A 660 -2.72 -11.02 -48.85
CA TRP A 660 -2.99 -10.70 -47.44
C TRP A 660 -3.94 -9.50 -47.28
N LEU A 661 -3.67 -8.38 -47.97
CA LEU A 661 -4.57 -7.21 -47.99
C LEU A 661 -5.96 -7.53 -48.58
N SER A 662 -6.06 -8.44 -49.56
CA SER A 662 -7.36 -8.86 -50.11
C SER A 662 -8.21 -9.68 -49.13
N GLY A 663 -7.57 -10.28 -48.11
CA GLY A 663 -8.24 -10.88 -46.95
C GLY A 663 -8.62 -9.88 -45.85
N PHE A 664 -8.10 -8.64 -45.90
CA PHE A 664 -8.44 -7.58 -44.94
C PHE A 664 -9.73 -6.87 -45.32
N ASP A 665 -10.84 -7.42 -44.82
CA ASP A 665 -12.17 -6.84 -44.81
C ASP A 665 -12.19 -5.48 -44.08
N GLN A 666 -12.01 -4.39 -44.83
CA GLN A 666 -11.89 -3.02 -44.28
C GLN A 666 -13.11 -2.59 -43.45
N HIS A 667 -14.28 -3.18 -43.67
CA HIS A 667 -15.46 -2.91 -42.83
C HIS A 667 -15.26 -3.32 -41.36
N LYS A 668 -14.38 -4.30 -41.08
CA LYS A 668 -14.04 -4.77 -39.71
C LYS A 668 -12.96 -3.96 -39.01
N LEU A 669 -12.21 -3.14 -39.74
CA LEU A 669 -11.29 -2.16 -39.14
C LEU A 669 -12.02 -0.85 -38.81
N ILE A 670 -13.00 -0.45 -39.64
CA ILE A 670 -13.84 0.72 -39.39
C ILE A 670 -14.92 0.42 -38.32
N ASN A 671 -15.40 -0.82 -38.24
CA ASN A 671 -16.24 -1.30 -37.15
C ASN A 671 -15.57 -2.52 -36.51
N PRO A 672 -14.82 -2.37 -35.40
CA PRO A 672 -14.42 -3.53 -34.60
C PRO A 672 -15.69 -4.32 -34.20
N PRO A 673 -15.62 -5.66 -34.07
CA PRO A 673 -16.78 -6.44 -33.68
C PRO A 673 -17.28 -5.93 -32.32
N LYS A 674 -18.53 -5.46 -32.25
CA LYS A 674 -19.14 -5.01 -30.98
C LYS A 674 -18.97 -6.13 -29.96
N VAL A 675 -18.22 -5.85 -28.90
CA VAL A 675 -18.10 -6.78 -27.76
C VAL A 675 -19.50 -6.98 -27.22
N GLU A 676 -20.03 -8.20 -27.32
CA GLU A 676 -21.38 -8.51 -26.85
C GLU A 676 -21.34 -8.43 -25.31
N LYS A 677 -21.86 -7.32 -24.75
CA LYS A 677 -21.76 -6.98 -23.33
C LYS A 677 -22.67 -7.91 -22.52
N ILE A 678 -22.16 -9.09 -22.17
CA ILE A 678 -22.86 -10.06 -21.34
C ILE A 678 -23.04 -9.46 -19.94
N MET A 679 -24.30 -9.19 -19.60
CA MET A 679 -24.75 -8.78 -18.28
C MET A 679 -24.89 -10.02 -17.39
N ILE A 680 -24.36 -10.00 -16.17
CA ILE A 680 -24.45 -11.10 -15.21
C ILE A 680 -24.89 -10.61 -13.82
N THR A 681 -25.46 -11.51 -13.04
CA THR A 681 -25.79 -11.28 -11.62
C THR A 681 -24.54 -11.30 -10.75
N GLU A 682 -24.66 -10.79 -9.52
CA GLU A 682 -23.59 -10.90 -8.52
C GLU A 682 -23.28 -12.36 -8.16
N GLU A 683 -24.28 -13.26 -8.12
CA GLU A 683 -24.04 -14.67 -7.79
C GLU A 683 -23.22 -15.36 -8.88
N GLU A 684 -23.52 -15.09 -10.16
CA GLU A 684 -22.72 -15.58 -11.30
C GLU A 684 -21.31 -14.97 -11.29
N ALA A 685 -21.17 -13.68 -10.97
CA ALA A 685 -19.88 -13.01 -10.84
C ALA A 685 -19.03 -13.53 -9.66
N ARG A 686 -19.66 -14.06 -8.61
CA ARG A 686 -19.00 -14.70 -7.45
C ARG A 686 -18.51 -16.11 -7.77
N ASP A 687 -19.28 -16.91 -8.52
CA ASP A 687 -18.91 -18.28 -8.90
C ASP A 687 -17.86 -18.32 -10.04
N MET A 688 -17.85 -17.31 -10.92
CA MET A 688 -16.84 -17.18 -11.98
C MET A 688 -15.51 -16.64 -11.44
N GLN A 689 -14.59 -17.55 -11.07
CA GLN A 689 -13.22 -17.26 -10.61
C GLN A 689 -12.31 -16.57 -11.67
N TRP A 690 -12.61 -15.32 -12.01
CA TRP A 690 -11.91 -14.52 -13.03
C TRP A 690 -11.70 -13.09 -12.52
N GLU A 691 -10.55 -12.84 -11.90
CA GLU A 691 -10.16 -11.53 -11.36
C GLU A 691 -10.18 -10.44 -12.45
N ASN A 692 -10.59 -9.23 -12.08
CA ASN A 692 -10.46 -7.97 -12.84
C ASN A 692 -11.14 -7.85 -14.23
N ASN A 693 -11.99 -8.79 -14.65
CA ASN A 693 -12.60 -8.79 -16.00
C ASN A 693 -14.06 -8.25 -16.09
N PHE A 694 -14.59 -7.66 -15.00
CA PHE A 694 -15.96 -7.17 -14.91
C PHE A 694 -16.03 -5.72 -14.41
N THR A 695 -16.87 -4.90 -15.06
CA THR A 695 -17.16 -3.52 -14.67
C THR A 695 -18.49 -3.46 -13.92
N HIS A 696 -18.49 -2.76 -12.79
CA HIS A 696 -19.67 -2.48 -11.97
C HIS A 696 -20.46 -1.29 -12.51
N LEU A 697 -21.74 -1.50 -12.76
CA LEU A 697 -22.74 -0.46 -13.03
C LEU A 697 -23.58 -0.29 -11.75
N SER A 698 -23.48 0.89 -11.12
CA SER A 698 -24.09 1.14 -9.82
C SER A 698 -25.61 1.22 -9.91
N GLY A 699 -26.29 0.44 -9.07
CA GLY A 699 -27.74 0.52 -8.91
C GLY A 699 -28.18 1.76 -8.11
N PRO A 700 -29.47 2.15 -8.17
CA PRO A 700 -30.00 3.33 -7.49
C PRO A 700 -30.04 3.23 -5.95
N LYS A 701 -29.62 2.09 -5.37
CA LYS A 701 -29.42 1.92 -3.91
C LYS A 701 -27.96 1.61 -3.54
N CYS A 702 -27.05 1.53 -4.51
CA CYS A 702 -25.66 1.16 -4.25
C CYS A 702 -24.91 2.26 -3.49
N SER A 703 -24.12 1.87 -2.48
CA SER A 703 -23.30 2.81 -1.70
C SER A 703 -21.91 2.26 -1.36
N GLY A 704 -21.32 1.44 -2.24
CA GLY A 704 -19.94 0.92 -2.09
C GLY A 704 -18.89 2.02 -2.27
N GLY A 705 -18.00 2.20 -1.28
CA GLY A 705 -17.22 3.44 -1.08
C GLY A 705 -16.05 3.73 -2.03
N LYS A 706 -15.81 2.91 -3.07
CA LYS A 706 -14.68 3.09 -4.00
C LYS A 706 -14.86 4.20 -5.05
N ALA A 707 -16.09 4.61 -5.33
CA ALA A 707 -16.42 5.63 -6.34
C ALA A 707 -17.82 6.22 -6.10
N TYR A 708 -18.06 7.46 -6.52
CA TYR A 708 -19.40 8.05 -6.42
C TYR A 708 -20.39 7.37 -7.38
N ASN A 709 -21.60 7.12 -6.91
CA ASN A 709 -22.65 6.44 -7.67
C ASN A 709 -23.30 7.38 -8.69
N GLY A 710 -23.25 7.01 -9.97
CA GLY A 710 -23.71 7.83 -11.10
C GLY A 710 -25.19 8.22 -11.09
N ASN A 711 -26.03 7.49 -10.34
CA ASN A 711 -27.46 7.83 -10.17
C ASN A 711 -27.67 9.13 -9.36
N PHE A 712 -26.69 9.49 -8.52
CA PHE A 712 -26.77 10.69 -7.66
C PHE A 712 -25.96 11.86 -8.21
N ILE A 713 -24.98 11.63 -9.09
CA ILE A 713 -24.22 12.68 -9.77
C ILE A 713 -23.86 12.29 -11.20
N THR A 714 -24.15 13.18 -12.15
CA THR A 714 -23.87 12.96 -13.58
C THR A 714 -22.40 13.17 -13.91
N ALA A 715 -21.90 12.52 -14.97
CA ALA A 715 -20.54 12.79 -15.45
C ALA A 715 -20.35 14.26 -15.86
N GLN A 716 -21.39 14.92 -16.40
CA GLN A 716 -21.36 16.35 -16.70
C GLN A 716 -21.21 17.22 -15.44
N GLU A 717 -21.85 16.87 -14.32
CA GLU A 717 -21.64 17.57 -13.04
C GLU A 717 -20.22 17.39 -12.48
N MET A 718 -19.51 16.30 -12.80
CA MET A 718 -18.17 15.99 -12.29
C MET A 718 -17.00 16.38 -13.22
N ARG A 719 -17.24 16.81 -14.47
CA ARG A 719 -16.15 17.13 -15.42
C ARG A 719 -15.18 18.14 -14.81
N GLY A 720 -13.90 17.77 -14.74
CA GLY A 720 -12.84 18.59 -14.13
C GLY A 720 -12.59 18.36 -12.63
N CYS A 721 -13.23 17.39 -11.97
CA CYS A 721 -12.93 17.03 -10.57
C CYS A 721 -11.68 16.16 -10.39
N THR A 722 -11.19 15.53 -11.46
CA THR A 722 -9.91 14.80 -11.51
C THR A 722 -8.75 15.66 -11.98
N THR A 723 -9.04 16.86 -12.50
CA THR A 723 -8.10 17.64 -13.30
C THR A 723 -7.27 18.56 -12.42
N ALA A 724 -5.95 18.37 -12.47
CA ALA A 724 -4.96 19.18 -11.77
C ALA A 724 -4.30 20.19 -12.70
N GLN A 725 -4.01 21.37 -12.15
CA GLN A 725 -3.07 22.34 -12.68
C GLN A 725 -2.16 22.79 -11.54
N CYS A 726 -0.94 23.19 -11.88
CA CYS A 726 0.07 23.63 -10.93
C CYS A 726 0.44 25.10 -11.18
N LEU A 727 0.62 25.86 -10.11
CA LEU A 727 1.25 27.17 -10.15
C LEU A 727 2.74 26.98 -9.88
N VAL A 728 3.57 27.44 -10.80
CA VAL A 728 5.01 27.19 -10.85
C VAL A 728 5.76 28.52 -10.79
N TYR A 729 6.91 28.55 -10.12
CA TYR A 729 7.80 29.71 -10.14
C TYR A 729 8.55 29.78 -11.48
N LYS A 730 8.74 30.99 -12.00
CA LYS A 730 9.60 31.22 -13.17
C LYS A 730 11.06 30.93 -12.89
N ASP A 731 11.75 30.42 -13.90
CA ASP A 731 13.19 30.24 -13.95
C ASP A 731 13.87 31.38 -14.75
N GLU A 732 15.14 31.21 -15.15
CA GLU A 732 15.85 32.19 -15.98
C GLU A 732 15.58 32.06 -17.49
N ASN A 733 14.94 30.98 -17.96
CA ASN A 733 14.67 30.71 -19.38
C ASN A 733 13.23 31.05 -19.82
N TRP A 734 12.31 31.28 -18.88
CA TRP A 734 10.91 31.64 -19.13
C TRP A 734 10.74 32.76 -20.17
N SER A 735 9.84 32.58 -21.14
CA SER A 735 9.58 33.52 -22.22
C SER A 735 8.08 33.62 -22.54
N PRO A 736 7.48 34.82 -22.67
CA PRO A 736 6.04 34.97 -22.88
C PRO A 736 5.48 34.16 -24.05
N SER A 737 4.33 33.53 -23.81
CA SER A 737 3.60 32.67 -24.76
C SER A 737 2.20 33.24 -25.05
N PRO A 738 1.61 33.04 -26.25
CA PRO A 738 0.28 33.56 -26.58
C PRO A 738 -0.89 33.04 -25.71
N ASP A 739 -0.67 31.98 -24.93
CA ASP A 739 -1.64 31.36 -24.01
C ASP A 739 -1.47 31.79 -22.53
N ASP A 740 -0.57 32.73 -22.25
CA ASP A 740 -0.37 33.30 -20.89
C ASP A 740 -1.52 34.21 -20.45
N GLU A 741 -2.00 34.03 -19.22
CA GLU A 741 -2.85 35.02 -18.55
C GLU A 741 -2.06 36.28 -18.13
N SER A 742 -2.76 37.41 -17.98
CA SER A 742 -2.13 38.70 -17.71
C SER A 742 -1.27 38.75 -16.43
N PHE A 743 -1.58 37.93 -15.41
CA PHE A 743 -0.77 37.83 -14.19
C PHE A 743 0.53 37.04 -14.41
N GLU A 744 0.58 36.16 -15.42
CA GLU A 744 1.77 35.41 -15.80
C GLU A 744 2.78 36.30 -16.51
N LEU A 745 2.35 37.40 -17.15
CA LEU A 745 3.24 38.36 -17.79
C LEU A 745 4.01 39.23 -16.77
N GLU A 746 3.33 39.74 -15.73
CA GLU A 746 3.89 40.71 -14.78
C GLU A 746 4.49 40.08 -13.50
N GLY A 747 4.20 38.80 -13.21
CA GLY A 747 4.59 38.14 -11.96
C GLY A 747 5.76 37.16 -12.04
N ASP A 748 6.17 36.66 -10.86
CA ASP A 748 7.24 35.64 -10.67
C ASP A 748 6.77 34.19 -10.88
N VAL A 749 5.49 33.98 -11.22
CA VAL A 749 4.82 32.67 -11.30
C VAL A 749 3.98 32.56 -12.56
N PHE A 750 3.78 31.32 -13.02
CA PHE A 750 3.01 30.98 -14.23
C PHE A 750 2.25 29.65 -14.05
N LEU A 751 1.28 29.38 -14.93
CA LEU A 751 0.47 28.16 -14.91
C LEU A 751 1.13 27.04 -15.71
N SER A 752 1.10 25.82 -15.19
CA SER A 752 1.41 24.62 -15.98
C SER A 752 0.30 24.29 -16.99
N GLY A 753 0.54 23.27 -17.83
CA GLY A 753 -0.55 22.53 -18.49
C GLY A 753 -1.44 21.78 -17.49
N LEU A 754 -2.39 21.00 -18.01
CA LEU A 754 -3.34 20.21 -17.21
C LEU A 754 -2.90 18.74 -17.13
N GLY A 755 -3.16 18.11 -15.97
CA GLY A 755 -3.12 16.66 -15.79
C GLY A 755 -4.47 16.17 -15.26
N ASP A 756 -4.70 14.86 -15.28
CA ASP A 756 -5.83 14.19 -14.64
C ASP A 756 -5.30 13.02 -13.79
N GLN A 757 -5.93 12.75 -12.64
CA GLN A 757 -5.53 11.70 -11.67
C GLN A 757 -4.08 11.85 -11.16
N VAL A 758 -3.88 12.73 -10.17
CA VAL A 758 -2.56 13.00 -9.59
C VAL A 758 -2.02 11.75 -8.85
N PRO A 759 -0.81 11.27 -9.16
CA PRO A 759 -0.23 10.12 -8.47
C PRO A 759 -0.04 10.38 -6.97
N SER A 760 -0.08 9.33 -6.16
CA SER A 760 0.27 9.41 -4.73
C SER A 760 1.71 9.91 -4.54
N ARG A 761 1.95 10.65 -3.44
CA ARG A 761 3.21 11.32 -3.12
C ARG A 761 4.45 10.41 -3.13
N ASP A 762 4.26 9.11 -2.91
CA ASP A 762 5.31 8.11 -2.89
C ASP A 762 5.56 7.41 -4.24
N MET A 763 4.66 7.58 -5.21
CA MET A 763 4.60 6.90 -6.52
C MET A 763 5.26 7.68 -7.67
N GLY A 764 5.06 9.00 -7.78
CA GLY A 764 5.66 9.80 -8.86
C GLY A 764 5.23 11.27 -8.91
N ASP A 765 5.78 12.00 -9.87
CA ASP A 765 5.50 13.41 -10.16
C ASP A 765 4.28 13.57 -11.09
N VAL A 766 3.67 14.77 -11.14
CA VAL A 766 2.43 15.01 -11.90
C VAL A 766 2.72 15.11 -13.40
N GLU A 767 2.11 14.25 -14.22
CA GLU A 767 2.17 14.39 -15.69
C GLU A 767 1.21 15.49 -16.17
N LEU A 768 1.71 16.43 -16.96
CA LEU A 768 0.99 17.63 -17.41
C LEU A 768 1.07 17.81 -18.92
N THR A 769 -0.01 18.31 -19.54
CA THR A 769 -0.12 18.53 -20.99
C THR A 769 -0.90 19.82 -21.30
N PRO A 770 -0.45 20.66 -22.25
CA PRO A 770 0.87 20.64 -22.88
C PRO A 770 1.97 21.03 -21.88
N VAL A 771 3.22 20.71 -22.20
CA VAL A 771 4.37 21.39 -21.59
C VAL A 771 4.30 22.88 -21.92
N ARG A 772 4.50 23.72 -20.90
CA ARG A 772 4.60 25.19 -21.04
C ARG A 772 5.98 25.64 -20.59
N HIS A 773 6.50 26.70 -21.21
CA HIS A 773 7.68 27.46 -20.75
C HIS A 773 8.96 26.65 -20.44
N GLY A 774 9.17 25.51 -21.11
CA GLY A 774 10.36 24.69 -20.94
C GLY A 774 10.36 23.76 -19.72
N LEU A 775 9.21 23.57 -19.06
CA LEU A 775 9.03 22.51 -18.06
C LEU A 775 9.20 21.11 -18.68
N ASP A 776 9.57 20.13 -17.85
CA ASP A 776 9.42 18.73 -18.22
C ASP A 776 7.92 18.31 -18.24
N ASN A 777 7.60 17.20 -18.91
CA ASN A 777 6.26 16.59 -18.88
C ASN A 777 5.80 16.22 -17.46
N HIS A 778 6.73 16.05 -16.53
CA HIS A 778 6.49 15.66 -15.14
C HIS A 778 6.92 16.79 -14.21
N VAL A 779 6.03 17.24 -13.32
CA VAL A 779 6.29 18.33 -12.39
C VAL A 779 6.08 17.87 -10.95
N ALA A 780 7.12 18.07 -10.12
CA ALA A 780 7.04 17.85 -8.68
C ALA A 780 6.08 18.89 -8.06
N ALA A 781 4.95 18.43 -7.53
CA ALA A 781 3.93 19.27 -6.91
C ALA A 781 3.41 18.61 -5.63
N ASP A 782 3.27 19.39 -4.56
CA ASP A 782 2.78 18.90 -3.27
C ASP A 782 2.13 20.05 -2.50
N THR A 783 1.23 19.70 -1.57
CA THR A 783 0.67 20.61 -0.56
C THR A 783 1.63 20.81 0.62
N VAL A 784 2.53 19.85 0.85
CA VAL A 784 3.54 19.88 1.91
C VAL A 784 4.95 19.80 1.32
N ILE A 785 5.87 20.63 1.79
CA ILE A 785 7.28 20.59 1.37
C ILE A 785 8.12 19.97 2.48
N TRP A 786 8.58 18.74 2.23
CA TRP A 786 9.25 17.86 3.20
C TRP A 786 10.74 18.17 3.41
N GLU A 787 11.33 19.03 2.59
CA GLU A 787 12.74 19.41 2.69
C GLU A 787 13.00 20.40 3.84
N LEU A 788 14.23 20.36 4.37
CA LEU A 788 14.67 21.21 5.47
C LEU A 788 16.04 21.85 5.13
N PRO A 789 16.08 23.14 4.73
CA PRO A 789 14.96 24.06 4.57
C PRO A 789 14.04 23.70 3.38
N PRO A 790 12.77 24.14 3.35
CA PRO A 790 11.84 23.87 2.25
C PRO A 790 12.31 24.51 0.94
N ASN A 791 12.43 23.72 -0.13
CA ASN A 791 12.75 24.23 -1.46
C ASN A 791 11.48 24.69 -2.21
N THR A 792 10.96 25.85 -1.84
CA THR A 792 9.65 26.33 -2.32
C THR A 792 9.62 26.72 -3.81
N ARG A 793 10.79 26.83 -4.46
CA ARG A 793 10.88 27.16 -5.90
C ARG A 793 10.80 25.95 -6.81
N GLU A 794 11.25 24.78 -6.38
CA GLU A 794 11.23 23.56 -7.18
C GLU A 794 9.92 22.77 -7.03
N VAL A 795 9.26 22.84 -5.85
CA VAL A 795 7.93 22.22 -5.65
C VAL A 795 6.81 23.17 -6.08
N ALA A 796 6.02 22.77 -7.08
CA ALA A 796 4.85 23.51 -7.56
C ALA A 796 3.63 23.36 -6.63
N MET A 797 2.65 24.27 -6.75
CA MET A 797 1.42 24.26 -5.96
C MET A 797 0.25 23.65 -6.77
N PRO A 798 -0.32 22.48 -6.39
CA PRO A 798 -1.39 21.80 -7.14
C PRO A 798 -2.81 22.27 -6.74
N PHE A 799 -3.70 22.42 -7.73
CA PHE A 799 -5.13 22.74 -7.53
C PHE A 799 -5.99 22.32 -8.72
N HIS A 800 -7.31 22.24 -8.51
CA HIS A 800 -8.28 22.18 -9.62
C HIS A 800 -8.35 23.56 -10.31
N PRO A 801 -8.29 23.66 -11.65
CA PRO A 801 -8.42 24.94 -12.37
C PRO A 801 -9.69 25.72 -11.97
N THR A 802 -10.79 25.00 -11.75
CA THR A 802 -12.07 25.57 -11.30
C THR A 802 -12.03 26.15 -9.88
N CYS A 803 -11.16 25.65 -8.99
CA CYS A 803 -10.92 26.24 -7.67
C CYS A 803 -10.07 27.52 -7.77
N LEU A 804 -9.16 27.61 -8.74
CA LEU A 804 -8.41 28.83 -8.99
C LEU A 804 -9.35 29.96 -9.43
N GLU A 805 -10.36 29.69 -10.28
CA GLU A 805 -11.36 30.71 -10.65
C GLU A 805 -12.17 31.22 -9.44
N VAL A 806 -12.59 30.33 -8.53
CA VAL A 806 -13.22 30.75 -7.26
C VAL A 806 -12.29 31.72 -6.50
N TYR A 807 -10.99 31.42 -6.44
CA TYR A 807 -10.00 32.34 -5.86
C TYR A 807 -9.88 33.66 -6.65
N LYS A 808 -9.84 33.63 -7.99
CA LYS A 808 -9.75 34.85 -8.82
C LYS A 808 -10.94 35.79 -8.56
N HIS A 809 -12.17 35.27 -8.51
CA HIS A 809 -13.38 36.05 -8.22
C HIS A 809 -13.37 36.63 -6.80
N ALA A 810 -13.11 35.80 -5.78
CA ALA A 810 -13.05 36.24 -4.39
C ALA A 810 -11.89 37.21 -4.10
N SER A 811 -10.73 37.03 -4.75
CA SER A 811 -9.59 37.94 -4.71
C SER A 811 -9.96 39.30 -5.28
N ARG A 812 -10.62 39.35 -6.44
CA ARG A 812 -11.06 40.61 -7.07
C ARG A 812 -12.08 41.34 -6.19
N LEU A 813 -13.01 40.63 -5.57
CA LEU A 813 -13.92 41.21 -4.55
C LEU A 813 -13.19 41.70 -3.29
N SER A 814 -12.11 41.02 -2.89
CA SER A 814 -11.40 41.25 -1.62
C SER A 814 -10.25 42.26 -1.65
N PHE A 815 -9.70 42.52 -2.83
CA PHE A 815 -8.49 43.34 -3.05
C PHE A 815 -8.62 44.32 -4.23
N ASN A 816 -9.72 44.30 -5.00
CA ASN A 816 -9.85 44.94 -6.32
C ASN A 816 -8.85 44.44 -7.39
N GLN A 817 -8.16 43.33 -7.15
CA GLN A 817 -7.19 42.71 -8.07
C GLN A 817 -7.11 41.19 -7.89
N THR A 818 -6.58 40.48 -8.88
CA THR A 818 -6.28 39.04 -8.81
C THR A 818 -4.87 38.83 -8.24
N SER A 819 -4.76 38.39 -6.99
CA SER A 819 -3.48 38.36 -6.24
C SER A 819 -2.80 36.99 -6.24
N ILE A 820 -2.52 36.41 -7.42
CA ILE A 820 -1.93 35.06 -7.56
C ILE A 820 -0.55 34.96 -6.89
N GLN A 821 0.25 36.02 -6.96
CA GLN A 821 1.60 36.06 -6.38
C GLN A 821 1.59 36.05 -4.84
N ASP A 822 0.47 36.45 -4.22
CA ASP A 822 0.27 36.33 -2.77
C ASP A 822 -0.27 34.95 -2.36
N LEU A 823 -0.98 34.26 -3.26
CA LEU A 823 -1.43 32.87 -3.07
C LEU A 823 -0.21 31.93 -2.97
N MET A 824 0.75 32.07 -3.89
CA MET A 824 2.00 31.28 -3.84
C MET A 824 2.82 31.57 -2.56
N LYS A 825 2.93 32.83 -2.15
CA LYS A 825 3.63 33.20 -0.92
C LYS A 825 2.94 32.66 0.35
N TRP A 826 1.61 32.62 0.36
CA TRP A 826 0.87 31.95 1.44
C TRP A 826 1.16 30.44 1.47
N ARG A 827 1.18 29.77 0.30
CA ARG A 827 1.57 28.36 0.20
C ARG A 827 2.98 28.15 0.76
N ASP A 828 3.94 29.00 0.38
CA ASP A 828 5.34 28.89 0.83
C ASP A 828 5.48 29.02 2.35
N GLU A 829 4.84 30.00 2.99
CA GLU A 829 4.87 30.20 4.46
C GLU A 829 4.14 29.08 5.24
N GLU A 830 3.05 28.55 4.68
CA GLU A 830 2.22 27.51 5.32
C GLU A 830 2.46 26.09 4.74
N SER A 831 3.58 25.88 4.05
CA SER A 831 3.98 24.63 3.36
C SER A 831 4.32 23.43 4.27
N SER A 832 4.01 23.51 5.57
CA SER A 832 4.29 22.43 6.52
C SER A 832 3.12 21.46 6.66
N TYR A 833 3.42 20.22 7.04
CA TYR A 833 2.40 19.22 7.35
C TYR A 833 1.43 19.68 8.45
N GLU A 834 1.94 20.42 9.44
CA GLU A 834 1.11 20.98 10.52
C GLU A 834 0.13 22.03 10.00
N TYR A 835 0.58 23.01 9.19
CA TYR A 835 -0.30 24.05 8.67
C TYR A 835 -1.34 23.51 7.67
N THR A 836 -0.94 22.54 6.85
CA THR A 836 -1.82 21.89 5.88
C THR A 836 -2.90 21.07 6.58
N THR A 837 -2.56 20.29 7.61
CA THR A 837 -3.55 19.51 8.39
C THR A 837 -4.40 20.34 9.35
N GLN A 838 -3.93 21.52 9.78
CA GLN A 838 -4.69 22.48 10.58
C GLN A 838 -5.49 23.49 9.73
N PHE A 839 -5.56 23.35 8.41
CA PHE A 839 -6.41 24.21 7.59
C PHE A 839 -7.90 23.88 7.83
N PRO A 840 -8.76 24.87 8.16
CA PRO A 840 -10.14 24.64 8.60
C PRO A 840 -11.11 24.41 7.43
N HIS A 841 -10.86 23.39 6.62
CA HIS A 841 -11.78 22.93 5.58
C HIS A 841 -13.13 22.50 6.19
N ASP A 842 -14.18 22.48 5.37
CA ASP A 842 -15.47 21.92 5.78
C ASP A 842 -15.33 20.44 6.17
N ARG A 843 -15.89 20.05 7.31
CA ARG A 843 -15.60 18.78 8.00
C ARG A 843 -15.77 17.55 7.09
N VAL A 844 -16.72 17.59 6.17
CA VAL A 844 -17.00 16.49 5.23
C VAL A 844 -15.78 16.15 4.36
N VAL A 845 -14.89 17.11 4.09
CA VAL A 845 -13.61 16.86 3.40
C VAL A 845 -12.72 15.95 4.25
N SER A 846 -12.52 16.30 5.53
CA SER A 846 -11.74 15.50 6.48
C SER A 846 -12.37 14.14 6.79
N ASP A 847 -13.71 14.06 6.83
CA ASP A 847 -14.43 12.79 6.99
C ASP A 847 -14.26 11.87 5.75
N CYS A 848 -13.89 12.40 4.56
CA CYS A 848 -13.59 11.61 3.35
C CYS A 848 -12.08 11.37 3.09
N SER A 849 -11.19 12.04 3.83
CA SER A 849 -9.73 12.02 3.59
C SER A 849 -9.03 10.99 4.49
N GLU A 850 -9.06 9.71 4.09
CA GLU A 850 -8.42 8.61 4.85
C GLU A 850 -6.99 8.32 4.35
N GLN A 851 -6.61 7.08 4.03
CA GLN A 851 -5.38 6.84 3.25
C GLN A 851 -5.60 7.15 1.75
N TRP A 852 -6.85 6.99 1.31
CA TRP A 852 -7.36 7.26 -0.04
C TRP A 852 -8.61 8.14 0.08
N TRP A 853 -9.12 8.72 -1.01
CA TRP A 853 -10.43 9.40 -0.99
C TRP A 853 -11.61 8.41 -0.82
N ASN A 854 -12.36 8.54 0.28
CA ASN A 854 -13.53 7.71 0.59
C ASN A 854 -14.83 8.34 0.02
N HIS A 855 -15.55 7.61 -0.83
CA HIS A 855 -16.71 8.13 -1.57
C HIS A 855 -18.01 7.99 -0.77
N ILE A 856 -18.09 8.70 0.36
CA ILE A 856 -19.21 8.61 1.31
C ILE A 856 -20.52 9.07 0.65
N PHE A 857 -21.56 8.24 0.78
CA PHE A 857 -22.91 8.52 0.27
C PHE A 857 -23.48 9.86 0.80
N GLY A 858 -24.01 10.68 -0.10
CA GLY A 858 -24.49 12.03 0.19
C GLY A 858 -23.40 13.12 0.16
N THR A 859 -22.15 12.77 -0.16
CA THR A 859 -21.02 13.71 -0.32
C THR A 859 -20.65 13.98 -1.79
N GLU A 860 -21.39 13.45 -2.76
CA GLU A 860 -21.12 13.53 -4.20
C GLU A 860 -20.93 14.97 -4.68
N TRP A 861 -21.61 15.91 -4.03
CA TRP A 861 -21.50 17.34 -4.30
C TRP A 861 -20.09 17.92 -4.07
N LEU A 862 -19.19 17.24 -3.34
CA LEU A 862 -17.77 17.62 -3.23
C LEU A 862 -17.02 17.49 -4.55
N ALA A 863 -17.46 16.58 -5.44
CA ALA A 863 -16.91 16.40 -6.79
C ALA A 863 -17.63 17.25 -7.85
N ALA A 864 -18.73 17.94 -7.51
CA ALA A 864 -19.50 18.70 -8.47
C ALA A 864 -18.79 20.00 -8.88
N ASN A 865 -18.65 20.25 -10.18
CA ASN A 865 -17.93 21.38 -10.76
C ASN A 865 -18.47 22.73 -10.23
N PRO A 866 -17.64 23.58 -9.62
CA PRO A 866 -18.09 24.83 -9.01
C PRO A 866 -18.30 25.96 -10.02
N VAL A 867 -17.79 25.87 -11.25
CA VAL A 867 -17.92 26.92 -12.28
C VAL A 867 -19.07 26.59 -13.22
N PHE A 868 -19.09 25.40 -13.82
CA PHE A 868 -20.04 25.00 -14.86
C PHE A 868 -21.19 24.21 -14.24
N ILE A 869 -22.30 24.89 -13.96
CA ILE A 869 -23.43 24.36 -13.18
C ILE A 869 -24.69 24.30 -14.08
N PRO A 870 -25.05 23.14 -14.68
CA PRO A 870 -26.07 23.07 -15.74
C PRO A 870 -27.46 23.61 -15.36
N ALA A 871 -27.85 23.49 -14.08
CA ALA A 871 -29.13 23.98 -13.60
C ALA A 871 -29.16 25.48 -13.22
N LEU A 872 -28.02 26.17 -13.19
CA LEU A 872 -27.96 27.57 -12.75
C LEU A 872 -28.51 28.55 -13.80
N PRO A 873 -28.16 28.47 -15.10
CA PRO A 873 -28.72 29.37 -16.13
C PRO A 873 -30.24 29.29 -16.23
N SER A 874 -30.83 28.09 -16.15
CA SER A 874 -32.29 27.94 -16.23
C SER A 874 -33.01 28.58 -15.05
N ILE A 875 -32.45 28.49 -13.82
CA ILE A 875 -32.98 29.18 -12.65
C ILE A 875 -32.86 30.70 -12.81
N VAL A 876 -31.68 31.21 -13.18
CA VAL A 876 -31.45 32.66 -13.37
C VAL A 876 -32.35 33.24 -14.45
N TYR A 877 -32.49 32.57 -15.61
CA TYR A 877 -33.35 33.04 -16.68
C TYR A 877 -34.85 32.90 -16.36
N SER A 878 -35.26 31.91 -15.56
CA SER A 878 -36.65 31.82 -15.06
C SER A 878 -37.03 32.97 -14.11
N ALA A 879 -36.05 33.63 -13.50
CA ALA A 879 -36.26 34.78 -12.63
C ALA A 879 -36.30 36.13 -13.38
N LYS A 880 -36.16 36.17 -14.72
CA LYS A 880 -36.31 37.42 -15.49
C LYS A 880 -37.77 37.89 -15.49
N SER A 881 -38.01 39.14 -15.09
CA SER A 881 -39.35 39.73 -15.05
C SER A 881 -39.83 40.10 -16.45
N THR A 882 -41.08 39.72 -16.78
CA THR A 882 -41.75 40.12 -18.03
C THR A 882 -42.50 41.45 -17.92
N ASN A 883 -42.41 42.14 -16.77
CA ASN A 883 -43.15 43.38 -16.51
C ASN A 883 -42.35 44.62 -16.98
N PRO A 884 -42.85 45.39 -17.98
CA PRO A 884 -42.17 46.60 -18.48
C PRO A 884 -42.17 47.78 -17.48
N HIS A 885 -42.74 47.61 -16.29
CA HIS A 885 -42.70 48.56 -15.17
C HIS A 885 -42.02 47.96 -13.93
N PHE A 886 -41.18 46.94 -14.09
CA PHE A 886 -40.34 46.39 -13.02
C PHE A 886 -39.36 47.44 -12.46
N SER A 887 -39.12 47.40 -11.16
CA SER A 887 -38.16 48.25 -10.46
C SER A 887 -37.70 47.56 -9.17
N LEU A 888 -36.51 47.92 -8.67
CA LEU A 888 -36.05 47.46 -7.34
C LEU A 888 -36.97 47.93 -6.20
N SER A 889 -37.75 49.00 -6.41
CA SER A 889 -38.79 49.45 -5.46
C SER A 889 -40.13 48.69 -5.58
N SER A 890 -40.28 47.76 -6.52
CA SER A 890 -41.48 46.93 -6.65
C SER A 890 -41.61 45.96 -5.47
N PRO A 891 -42.84 45.62 -5.02
CA PRO A 891 -43.04 44.61 -3.99
C PRO A 891 -42.69 43.21 -4.51
N ALA A 892 -42.04 42.41 -3.67
CA ALA A 892 -41.65 41.04 -3.98
C ALA A 892 -42.82 40.04 -3.97
N PHE A 893 -43.92 40.34 -3.27
CA PHE A 893 -45.05 39.42 -3.12
C PHE A 893 -46.28 39.92 -3.89
N PRO A 894 -47.06 39.05 -4.57
CA PRO A 894 -48.27 39.45 -5.28
C PRO A 894 -49.27 40.18 -4.37
N VAL A 895 -49.59 41.43 -4.71
CA VAL A 895 -50.55 42.25 -3.96
C VAL A 895 -51.96 41.71 -4.20
N HIS A 896 -52.44 40.88 -3.29
CA HIS A 896 -53.78 40.29 -3.37
C HIS A 896 -54.84 41.38 -3.18
N SER A 897 -55.67 41.60 -4.20
CA SER A 897 -56.85 42.48 -4.13
C SER A 897 -57.72 42.11 -2.91
N PRO A 898 -58.05 43.05 -2.02
CA PRO A 898 -58.78 42.71 -0.78
C PRO A 898 -60.17 42.15 -1.06
N ARG A 899 -60.39 40.83 -0.86
CA ARG A 899 -61.74 40.25 -0.78
C ARG A 899 -62.53 41.04 0.29
N PRO A 900 -63.66 41.68 -0.04
CA PRO A 900 -64.37 42.56 0.89
C PRO A 900 -64.97 41.75 2.05
N ARG A 901 -64.35 41.84 3.23
CA ARG A 901 -64.81 41.16 4.46
C ARG A 901 -65.66 42.10 5.34
N PRO A 902 -66.64 41.58 6.09
CA PRO A 902 -67.61 42.42 6.81
C PRO A 902 -66.97 43.29 7.89
N GLN A 903 -67.58 44.46 8.15
CA GLN A 903 -67.18 45.34 9.25
C GLN A 903 -67.23 44.59 10.59
N ARG A 904 -66.10 44.56 11.32
CA ARG A 904 -66.06 44.22 12.74
C ARG A 904 -65.34 45.30 13.55
N SER A 905 -65.77 45.42 14.81
CA SER A 905 -65.60 46.56 15.71
C SER A 905 -64.18 47.14 15.82
N ARG A 906 -64.10 48.48 15.85
CA ARG A 906 -63.01 49.23 16.51
C ARG A 906 -62.72 48.62 17.90
N ARG A 907 -61.50 48.15 18.12
CA ARG A 907 -60.87 48.07 19.46
C ARG A 907 -59.35 48.05 19.34
N ASN A 908 -58.72 48.86 20.19
CA ASN A 908 -57.29 48.91 20.52
C ASN A 908 -56.32 48.86 19.33
N HIS A 909 -56.01 50.03 18.78
CA HIS A 909 -54.74 50.22 18.05
C HIS A 909 -53.59 50.01 19.04
N SER A 910 -52.81 48.95 18.85
CA SER A 910 -51.35 49.14 18.83
C SER A 910 -51.04 49.69 17.43
N PRO A 911 -50.68 50.97 17.27
CA PRO A 911 -50.16 51.45 16.00
C PRO A 911 -48.77 50.85 15.85
N ASP A 912 -48.64 49.87 14.96
CA ASP A 912 -47.36 49.29 14.56
C ASP A 912 -46.41 50.44 14.16
N PRO A 913 -45.36 50.71 14.96
CA PRO A 913 -44.64 51.98 14.87
C PRO A 913 -43.89 52.10 13.54
N PHE A 914 -43.51 50.98 12.94
CA PHE A 914 -42.82 50.87 11.66
C PHE A 914 -43.69 51.30 10.47
N LEU A 915 -45.03 51.28 10.60
CA LEU A 915 -45.94 51.81 9.55
C LEU A 915 -45.85 53.33 9.36
N ASN A 916 -45.15 54.06 10.25
CA ASN A 916 -44.89 55.49 10.10
C ASN A 916 -43.57 55.79 9.38
N LEU A 917 -42.79 54.77 9.02
CA LEU A 917 -41.51 54.90 8.31
C LEU A 917 -41.73 54.79 6.80
N SER A 918 -40.89 55.44 5.98
CA SER A 918 -40.84 55.18 4.53
C SER A 918 -40.40 53.74 4.25
N GLN A 919 -40.75 53.21 3.07
CA GLN A 919 -40.31 51.87 2.65
C GLN A 919 -38.79 51.75 2.69
N GLU A 920 -38.07 52.79 2.31
CA GLU A 920 -36.60 52.86 2.36
C GLU A 920 -36.05 52.62 3.78
N LEU A 921 -36.66 53.24 4.80
CA LEU A 921 -36.28 53.05 6.20
C LEU A 921 -36.69 51.67 6.74
N GLN A 922 -37.78 51.09 6.23
CA GLN A 922 -38.19 49.73 6.57
C GLN A 922 -37.21 48.71 5.97
N ASP A 923 -36.89 48.84 4.68
CA ASP A 923 -35.93 47.99 3.96
C ASP A 923 -34.52 48.10 4.54
N GLU A 924 -34.11 49.29 4.98
CA GLU A 924 -32.83 49.52 5.66
C GLU A 924 -32.78 48.79 7.02
N ILE A 925 -33.82 48.91 7.86
CA ILE A 925 -33.95 48.18 9.13
C ILE A 925 -33.88 46.67 8.89
N VAL A 926 -34.60 46.17 7.88
CA VAL A 926 -34.61 44.73 7.53
C VAL A 926 -33.22 44.28 7.06
N SER A 927 -32.44 45.13 6.37
CA SER A 927 -31.09 44.77 5.90
C SER A 927 -30.03 44.62 6.99
N TYR A 928 -30.32 45.00 8.25
CA TYR A 928 -29.48 44.70 9.41
C TYR A 928 -29.91 43.45 10.20
N LEU A 929 -30.99 42.78 9.78
CA LEU A 929 -31.51 41.59 10.46
C LEU A 929 -31.15 40.31 9.67
N PRO A 930 -30.76 39.21 10.33
CA PRO A 930 -30.58 37.93 9.65
C PRO A 930 -31.93 37.36 9.21
N SER A 931 -31.94 36.55 8.14
CA SER A 931 -33.14 35.96 7.52
C SER A 931 -34.17 35.35 8.50
N LYS A 932 -33.74 34.79 9.63
CA LYS A 932 -34.59 34.24 10.70
C LYS A 932 -35.35 35.31 11.49
N ASP A 933 -34.70 36.43 11.79
CA ASP A 933 -35.28 37.51 12.58
C ASP A 933 -36.18 38.38 11.69
N ILE A 934 -35.85 38.50 10.40
CA ILE A 934 -36.76 39.03 9.37
C ILE A 934 -38.06 38.22 9.36
N ALA A 935 -38.00 36.89 9.25
CA ALA A 935 -39.22 36.05 9.28
C ALA A 935 -40.07 36.27 10.54
N SER A 936 -39.42 36.51 11.69
CA SER A 936 -40.08 36.85 12.95
C SER A 936 -40.71 38.26 12.93
N ALA A 937 -40.01 39.25 12.36
CA ALA A 937 -40.51 40.61 12.19
C ALA A 937 -41.75 40.67 11.27
N ARG A 938 -41.79 39.86 10.20
CA ARG A 938 -42.95 39.72 9.30
C ARG A 938 -44.20 39.14 9.97
N LEU A 939 -44.03 38.38 11.06
CA LEU A 939 -45.13 37.84 11.87
C LEU A 939 -45.56 38.83 12.97
N ALA A 940 -44.64 39.65 13.48
CA ALA A 940 -44.88 40.58 14.59
C ALA A 940 -45.40 41.97 14.15
N SER A 941 -45.00 42.44 12.96
CA SER A 941 -45.29 43.76 12.42
C SER A 941 -45.89 43.65 11.00
N ARG A 942 -46.85 44.54 10.69
CA ARG A 942 -47.49 44.62 9.38
C ARG A 942 -46.64 45.38 8.37
N ALA A 943 -45.79 46.29 8.81
CA ALA A 943 -44.88 47.06 7.96
C ALA A 943 -44.07 46.11 7.05
N PHE A 944 -43.36 45.15 7.65
CA PHE A 944 -42.50 44.20 6.94
C PHE A 944 -43.24 43.07 6.18
N THR A 945 -44.58 43.07 6.14
CA THR A 945 -45.32 42.00 5.43
C THR A 945 -45.05 42.02 3.92
N GLN A 946 -44.89 43.21 3.35
CA GLN A 946 -44.38 43.44 2.00
C GLN A 946 -42.90 43.85 2.09
N LEU A 947 -42.04 43.19 1.32
CA LEU A 947 -40.63 43.53 1.16
C LEU A 947 -40.39 43.94 -0.30
N SER A 948 -39.44 44.82 -0.54
CA SER A 948 -39.07 45.24 -1.89
C SER A 948 -38.15 44.24 -2.59
N GLN A 949 -38.05 44.36 -3.92
CA GLN A 949 -37.01 43.69 -4.71
C GLN A 949 -35.59 44.14 -4.31
N MET A 950 -35.42 45.40 -3.88
CA MET A 950 -34.17 45.95 -3.34
C MET A 950 -33.69 45.20 -2.09
N PHE A 951 -34.61 44.79 -1.20
CA PHE A 951 -34.25 43.96 -0.06
C PHE A 951 -33.67 42.60 -0.51
N PHE A 952 -34.34 41.90 -1.43
CA PHE A 952 -33.84 40.60 -1.92
C PHE A 952 -32.54 40.73 -2.72
N TYR A 953 -32.34 41.83 -3.45
CA TYR A 953 -31.06 42.16 -4.07
C TYR A 953 -29.94 42.29 -3.01
N LYS A 954 -30.14 43.12 -1.97
CA LYS A 954 -29.18 43.23 -0.85
C LYS A 954 -28.88 41.85 -0.23
N LEU A 955 -29.92 41.05 0.01
CA LEU A 955 -29.82 39.73 0.64
C LEU A 955 -29.00 38.73 -0.19
N VAL A 956 -29.23 38.66 -1.51
CA VAL A 956 -28.46 37.78 -2.41
C VAL A 956 -26.99 38.21 -2.44
N ILE A 957 -26.70 39.51 -2.57
CA ILE A 957 -25.32 40.01 -2.58
C ILE A 957 -24.60 39.76 -1.23
N SER A 958 -25.31 39.79 -0.09
CA SER A 958 -24.70 39.61 1.24
C SER A 958 -24.61 38.15 1.72
N GLU A 959 -25.64 37.32 1.50
CA GLU A 959 -25.63 35.90 1.93
C GLU A 959 -25.11 34.95 0.83
N MET A 960 -24.96 35.41 -0.41
CA MET A 960 -24.52 34.61 -1.57
C MET A 960 -23.39 35.26 -2.40
N PRO A 961 -22.28 35.74 -1.79
CA PRO A 961 -21.18 36.39 -2.52
C PRO A 961 -20.53 35.49 -3.58
N TRP A 962 -20.60 34.16 -3.42
CA TRP A 962 -20.18 33.15 -4.39
C TRP A 962 -21.04 33.10 -5.67
N LEU A 963 -22.14 33.85 -5.78
CA LEU A 963 -22.94 33.98 -7.00
C LEU A 963 -22.42 35.15 -7.85
N TRP A 964 -21.17 35.05 -8.30
CA TRP A 964 -20.42 36.14 -8.91
C TRP A 964 -20.99 36.62 -10.26
N GLU A 965 -21.71 35.77 -11.00
CA GLU A 965 -22.26 36.07 -12.32
C GLU A 965 -23.18 37.30 -12.33
N ILE A 966 -23.73 37.68 -11.17
CA ILE A 966 -24.53 38.89 -10.96
C ILE A 966 -23.70 40.19 -11.06
N TYR A 967 -22.49 40.19 -10.51
CA TYR A 967 -21.70 41.41 -10.25
C TYR A 967 -20.34 41.41 -10.94
N ASP A 968 -19.93 40.29 -11.52
CA ASP A 968 -18.63 40.06 -12.15
C ASP A 968 -18.82 39.26 -13.44
N SER A 969 -18.60 39.94 -14.56
CA SER A 969 -18.75 39.41 -15.93
C SER A 969 -17.42 38.93 -16.52
N THR A 970 -16.39 38.74 -15.69
CA THR A 970 -15.10 38.19 -16.14
C THR A 970 -15.29 36.72 -16.55
N PRO A 971 -14.97 36.32 -17.80
CA PRO A 971 -15.10 34.94 -18.22
C PRO A 971 -14.05 34.04 -17.52
N PRO A 972 -14.35 32.75 -17.28
CA PRO A 972 -13.36 31.80 -16.77
C PRO A 972 -12.16 31.65 -17.72
N SER A 973 -10.99 31.32 -17.18
CA SER A 973 -9.80 31.02 -17.99
C SER A 973 -10.01 29.83 -18.92
N PHE A 974 -9.32 29.87 -20.07
CA PHE A 974 -9.20 28.77 -21.03
C PHE A 974 -8.85 27.44 -20.36
N TRP A 975 -7.93 27.46 -19.38
CA TRP A 975 -7.52 26.29 -18.60
C TRP A 975 -8.63 25.66 -17.76
N THR A 976 -9.79 26.30 -17.64
CA THR A 976 -10.97 25.74 -16.94
C THR A 976 -12.06 25.23 -17.87
N THR A 977 -12.09 25.64 -19.14
CA THR A 977 -13.14 25.24 -20.08
C THR A 977 -12.87 23.89 -20.74
N ILE A 978 -11.66 23.36 -20.63
CA ILE A 978 -11.17 22.14 -21.29
C ILE A 978 -10.69 21.11 -20.25
N SER A 979 -10.65 19.82 -20.61
CA SER A 979 -10.03 18.76 -19.81
C SER A 979 -8.59 18.47 -20.26
N ALA A 980 -7.82 17.73 -19.46
CA ALA A 980 -6.48 17.30 -19.89
C ALA A 980 -6.57 16.27 -21.04
N ALA A 981 -7.65 15.47 -21.11
CA ALA A 981 -7.91 14.56 -22.23
C ALA A 981 -8.11 15.31 -23.57
N ASP A 982 -8.87 16.41 -23.57
CA ASP A 982 -9.07 17.27 -24.76
C ASP A 982 -7.72 17.84 -25.24
N LEU A 983 -6.84 18.23 -24.30
CA LEU A 983 -5.49 18.74 -24.58
C LEU A 983 -4.53 17.66 -25.09
N LYS A 984 -4.53 16.45 -24.50
CA LYS A 984 -3.74 15.32 -24.96
C LYS A 984 -4.11 14.93 -26.40
N SER A 985 -5.40 14.79 -26.70
CA SER A 985 -5.88 14.54 -28.06
C SER A 985 -5.51 15.65 -29.05
N ARG A 986 -5.53 16.93 -28.65
CA ARG A 986 -5.02 18.02 -29.50
C ARG A 986 -3.53 17.86 -29.79
N GLU A 987 -2.72 17.56 -28.78
CA GLU A 987 -1.26 17.46 -28.94
C GLU A 987 -0.85 16.23 -29.76
N GLU A 988 -1.58 15.13 -29.64
CA GLU A 988 -1.43 13.95 -30.53
C GLU A 988 -1.73 14.31 -31.99
N ARG A 989 -2.87 14.97 -32.27
CA ARG A 989 -3.21 15.46 -33.62
C ARG A 989 -2.17 16.45 -34.15
N ARG A 990 -1.64 17.34 -33.30
CA ARG A 990 -0.60 18.32 -33.64
C ARG A 990 0.71 17.62 -33.99
N LYS A 991 1.09 16.59 -33.24
CA LYS A 991 2.27 15.77 -33.52
C LYS A 991 2.12 15.02 -34.84
N GLU A 992 0.98 14.36 -35.07
CA GLU A 992 0.70 13.64 -36.31
C GLU A 992 0.78 14.59 -37.53
N HIS A 993 0.11 15.75 -37.47
CA HIS A 993 0.17 16.78 -38.50
C HIS A 993 1.60 17.23 -38.80
N ASN A 994 2.42 17.45 -37.76
CA ASN A 994 3.83 17.82 -37.91
C ASN A 994 4.67 16.69 -38.52
N GLU A 995 4.44 15.43 -38.16
CA GLU A 995 5.13 14.27 -38.73
C GLU A 995 4.75 14.06 -40.21
N GLN A 996 3.46 14.21 -40.55
CA GLN A 996 2.99 14.20 -41.94
C GLN A 996 3.64 15.32 -42.77
N LEU A 997 3.70 16.56 -42.27
CA LEU A 997 4.39 17.67 -42.94
C LEU A 997 5.90 17.41 -43.11
N MET A 998 6.56 16.84 -42.10
CA MET A 998 7.99 16.48 -42.20
C MET A 998 8.25 15.39 -43.24
N ALA A 999 7.33 14.44 -43.42
CA ALA A 999 7.41 13.42 -44.48
C ALA A 999 7.09 13.99 -45.87
N LEU A 1000 6.14 14.92 -46.00
CA LEU A 1000 5.76 15.54 -47.28
C LEU A 1000 6.85 16.47 -47.85
N ARG A 1001 7.52 17.24 -46.99
CA ARG A 1001 8.57 18.20 -47.39
C ARG A 1001 9.64 17.63 -48.34
N PRO A 1002 10.33 16.51 -48.06
CA PRO A 1002 11.33 15.95 -48.97
C PRO A 1002 10.71 15.45 -50.29
N HIS A 1003 9.56 14.75 -50.26
CA HIS A 1003 8.92 14.24 -51.49
C HIS A 1003 8.52 15.38 -52.44
N ILE A 1004 7.91 16.46 -51.93
CA ILE A 1004 7.53 17.62 -52.74
C ILE A 1004 8.77 18.37 -53.27
N PHE A 1005 9.86 18.40 -52.51
CA PHE A 1005 11.13 18.99 -52.96
C PHE A 1005 11.82 18.19 -54.07
N GLU A 1006 11.71 16.86 -54.06
CA GLU A 1006 12.29 15.99 -55.09
C GLU A 1006 11.42 15.89 -56.35
N GLU A 1007 10.10 15.73 -56.22
CA GLU A 1007 9.18 15.55 -57.36
C GLU A 1007 8.70 16.87 -57.99
N MET A 1008 8.45 17.91 -57.20
CA MET A 1008 7.79 19.16 -57.63
C MET A 1008 8.60 20.42 -57.27
N ARG A 1009 9.92 20.32 -57.42
CA ARG A 1009 10.91 21.33 -57.02
C ARG A 1009 10.62 22.77 -57.48
N GLU A 1010 10.00 22.95 -58.64
CA GLU A 1010 9.64 24.27 -59.19
C GLU A 1010 8.49 24.96 -58.42
N PHE A 1011 7.64 24.19 -57.73
CA PHE A 1011 6.51 24.68 -56.93
C PHE A 1011 6.77 24.63 -55.42
N TYR A 1012 7.93 24.11 -54.98
CA TYR A 1012 8.22 23.91 -53.55
C TYR A 1012 8.14 25.20 -52.73
N ASP A 1013 8.62 26.34 -53.25
CA ASP A 1013 8.56 27.62 -52.55
C ASP A 1013 7.12 28.19 -52.49
N GLU A 1014 6.26 27.88 -53.49
CA GLU A 1014 4.84 28.24 -53.46
C GLU A 1014 4.05 27.36 -52.49
N TRP A 1015 4.28 26.03 -52.52
CA TRP A 1015 3.69 25.09 -51.56
C TRP A 1015 4.09 25.42 -50.13
N LYS A 1016 5.36 25.76 -49.89
CA LYS A 1016 5.86 26.16 -48.57
C LYS A 1016 5.29 27.50 -48.09
N ALA A 1017 4.93 28.40 -49.00
CA ALA A 1017 4.20 29.62 -48.66
C ALA A 1017 2.71 29.38 -48.37
N ALA A 1018 2.18 28.20 -48.74
CA ALA A 1018 0.83 27.72 -48.49
C ALA A 1018 0.80 26.46 -47.61
N GLU A 1019 1.83 26.25 -46.77
CA GLU A 1019 1.98 25.05 -45.96
C GLU A 1019 0.79 24.90 -44.98
N PRO A 1020 0.14 23.72 -44.88
CA PRO A 1020 -1.02 23.52 -44.02
C PRO A 1020 -0.75 23.88 -42.55
N VAL A 1021 -1.37 24.97 -42.10
CA VAL A 1021 -1.37 25.36 -40.68
C VAL A 1021 -2.24 24.37 -39.90
N PHE A 1022 -1.73 23.89 -38.77
CA PHE A 1022 -2.50 23.04 -37.86
C PHE A 1022 -3.69 23.83 -37.27
N ASP A 1023 -4.88 23.23 -37.26
CA ASP A 1023 -6.02 23.86 -36.60
C ASP A 1023 -5.88 23.77 -35.07
N GLU A 1024 -5.68 24.91 -34.43
CA GLU A 1024 -5.51 25.01 -32.98
C GLU A 1024 -6.82 24.87 -32.20
N SER A 1025 -7.96 24.73 -32.89
CA SER A 1025 -9.28 24.62 -32.27
C SER A 1025 -9.42 23.39 -31.36
N ILE A 1026 -10.21 23.57 -30.31
CA ILE A 1026 -10.64 22.53 -29.38
C ILE A 1026 -12.17 22.50 -29.39
N GLU A 1027 -12.74 21.43 -29.94
CA GLU A 1027 -14.16 21.13 -29.75
C GLU A 1027 -14.41 20.67 -28.30
N GLY A 1028 -15.64 20.82 -27.80
CA GLY A 1028 -16.02 20.36 -26.46
C GLY A 1028 -15.70 21.30 -25.29
N ALA A 1029 -15.19 22.51 -25.54
CA ALA A 1029 -14.97 23.53 -24.50
C ALA A 1029 -16.28 23.91 -23.77
N LEU A 1030 -16.23 23.93 -22.44
CA LEU A 1030 -17.35 24.20 -21.54
C LEU A 1030 -17.83 25.65 -21.61
N LYS A 1031 -19.13 25.82 -21.37
CA LYS A 1031 -19.85 27.10 -21.34
C LYS A 1031 -20.57 27.24 -20.02
N THR A 1032 -20.53 28.43 -19.42
CA THR A 1032 -21.25 28.75 -18.18
C THR A 1032 -22.73 28.98 -18.44
N GLY A 1033 -23.11 29.32 -19.68
CA GLY A 1033 -24.47 29.74 -20.03
C GLY A 1033 -24.77 31.19 -19.64
N PHE A 1034 -23.72 31.99 -19.43
CA PHE A 1034 -23.77 33.42 -19.09
C PHE A 1034 -22.84 34.27 -19.95
N GLU A 1035 -22.43 33.78 -21.12
CA GLU A 1035 -21.47 34.43 -22.02
C GLU A 1035 -21.95 35.80 -22.53
N ASP A 1036 -23.25 35.96 -22.76
CA ASP A 1036 -23.91 37.23 -23.11
C ASP A 1036 -24.15 38.16 -21.90
N GLY A 1037 -23.80 37.70 -20.69
CA GLY A 1037 -24.04 38.39 -19.41
C GLY A 1037 -25.48 38.28 -18.88
N ILE A 1038 -25.69 38.85 -17.70
CA ILE A 1038 -27.01 38.90 -17.02
C ILE A 1038 -27.48 40.36 -16.95
N ASP A 1039 -28.65 40.64 -17.53
CA ASP A 1039 -29.35 41.91 -17.26
C ASP A 1039 -30.01 41.90 -15.88
N THR A 1040 -29.24 42.34 -14.88
CA THR A 1040 -29.64 42.43 -13.48
C THR A 1040 -30.74 43.47 -13.21
N LYS A 1041 -31.05 44.37 -14.16
CA LYS A 1041 -32.07 45.42 -13.97
C LYS A 1041 -33.49 44.89 -14.05
N ASN A 1042 -33.70 43.81 -14.83
CA ASN A 1042 -35.00 43.18 -15.04
C ASN A 1042 -35.12 41.83 -14.30
N LEU A 1043 -34.26 41.57 -13.31
CA LEU A 1043 -34.21 40.30 -12.57
C LEU A 1043 -35.06 40.37 -11.30
N ASP A 1044 -35.98 39.41 -11.12
CA ASP A 1044 -36.77 39.26 -9.90
C ASP A 1044 -35.94 38.56 -8.83
N TRP A 1045 -35.38 39.35 -7.91
CA TRP A 1045 -34.49 38.89 -6.84
C TRP A 1045 -35.16 37.95 -5.85
N TYR A 1046 -36.48 38.08 -5.67
CA TYR A 1046 -37.24 37.15 -4.84
C TYR A 1046 -37.38 35.77 -5.52
N GLN A 1047 -37.71 35.74 -6.81
CA GLN A 1047 -37.77 34.47 -7.56
C GLN A 1047 -36.37 33.83 -7.69
N LEU A 1048 -35.32 34.62 -7.88
CA LEU A 1048 -33.94 34.13 -7.87
C LEU A 1048 -33.56 33.49 -6.53
N TYR A 1049 -33.78 34.21 -5.42
CA TYR A 1049 -33.50 33.72 -4.06
C TYR A 1049 -34.30 32.44 -3.74
N LEU A 1050 -35.59 32.39 -4.11
CA LEU A 1050 -36.40 31.19 -4.00
C LEU A 1050 -35.87 30.05 -4.86
N GLY A 1051 -35.54 30.31 -6.13
CA GLY A 1051 -35.05 29.32 -7.09
C GLY A 1051 -33.77 28.64 -6.63
N ILE A 1052 -32.82 29.40 -6.10
CA ILE A 1052 -31.57 28.88 -5.51
C ILE A 1052 -31.86 28.10 -4.22
N THR A 1053 -32.62 28.68 -3.29
CA THR A 1053 -32.97 28.03 -2.01
C THR A 1053 -33.74 26.72 -2.23
N ARG A 1054 -34.55 26.65 -3.28
CA ARG A 1054 -35.28 25.46 -3.72
C ARG A 1054 -34.36 24.46 -4.42
N GLY A 1055 -33.51 24.93 -5.34
CA GLY A 1055 -32.53 24.10 -6.06
C GLY A 1055 -31.52 23.40 -5.14
N PHE A 1056 -31.12 24.03 -4.04
CA PHE A 1056 -30.34 23.36 -2.98
C PHE A 1056 -31.13 22.25 -2.28
N LYS A 1057 -32.39 22.49 -1.89
CA LYS A 1057 -33.24 21.46 -1.24
C LYS A 1057 -33.58 20.29 -2.15
N GLU A 1058 -33.65 20.53 -3.46
CA GLU A 1058 -33.93 19.51 -4.48
C GLU A 1058 -32.64 18.85 -5.02
N GLY A 1059 -31.45 19.16 -4.48
CA GLY A 1059 -30.18 18.58 -4.91
C GLY A 1059 -29.72 18.97 -6.32
N ARG A 1060 -30.41 19.92 -6.98
CA ARG A 1060 -30.16 20.32 -8.38
C ARG A 1060 -29.00 21.31 -8.55
N LEU A 1061 -28.40 21.78 -7.46
CA LEU A 1061 -27.35 22.81 -7.44
C LEU A 1061 -26.07 22.34 -6.72
N LYS A 1062 -25.66 21.08 -6.94
CA LYS A 1062 -24.48 20.46 -6.29
C LYS A 1062 -23.20 21.27 -6.50
N GLY A 1063 -22.92 21.68 -7.74
CA GLY A 1063 -21.76 22.52 -8.05
C GLY A 1063 -21.79 23.88 -7.35
N LEU A 1064 -22.97 24.50 -7.18
CA LEU A 1064 -23.13 25.75 -6.43
C LEU A 1064 -22.93 25.56 -4.93
N GLN A 1065 -23.27 24.37 -4.40
CA GLN A 1065 -23.01 23.98 -3.02
C GLN A 1065 -21.51 23.76 -2.78
N ASN A 1066 -20.82 23.12 -3.74
CA ASN A 1066 -19.36 23.00 -3.71
C ASN A 1066 -18.67 24.36 -3.81
N ARG A 1067 -19.11 25.22 -4.72
CA ARG A 1067 -18.64 26.61 -4.85
C ARG A 1067 -18.79 27.36 -3.53
N LYS A 1068 -19.94 27.25 -2.85
CA LYS A 1068 -20.20 27.85 -1.53
C LYS A 1068 -19.28 27.30 -0.42
N ARG A 1069 -18.82 26.05 -0.52
CA ARG A 1069 -17.78 25.48 0.36
C ARG A 1069 -16.41 26.08 0.06
N ILE A 1070 -15.95 25.93 -1.19
CA ILE A 1070 -14.63 26.40 -1.66
C ILE A 1070 -14.47 27.91 -1.40
N TRP A 1071 -15.54 28.69 -1.51
CA TRP A 1071 -15.53 30.12 -1.20
C TRP A 1071 -15.14 30.42 0.26
N LYS A 1072 -15.54 29.59 1.25
CA LYS A 1072 -15.11 29.75 2.65
C LYS A 1072 -13.61 29.49 2.81
N ASP A 1073 -13.13 28.41 2.20
CA ASP A 1073 -11.71 28.02 2.23
C ASP A 1073 -10.86 29.16 1.62
N VAL A 1074 -11.33 29.72 0.50
CA VAL A 1074 -10.75 30.90 -0.15
C VAL A 1074 -10.85 32.17 0.70
N GLU A 1075 -11.94 32.42 1.42
CA GLU A 1075 -12.05 33.54 2.37
C GLU A 1075 -11.04 33.42 3.53
N GLU A 1076 -10.79 32.21 4.03
CA GLU A 1076 -9.75 31.91 5.03
C GLU A 1076 -8.34 32.11 4.47
N ILE A 1077 -8.05 31.65 3.24
CA ILE A 1077 -6.78 31.93 2.53
C ILE A 1077 -6.57 33.44 2.40
N ILE A 1078 -7.59 34.18 1.94
CA ILE A 1078 -7.54 35.65 1.80
C ILE A 1078 -7.33 36.33 3.16
N ARG A 1079 -7.93 35.82 4.25
CA ARG A 1079 -7.71 36.31 5.62
C ARG A 1079 -6.28 36.05 6.09
N ARG A 1080 -5.70 34.89 5.78
CA ARG A 1080 -4.29 34.56 6.07
C ARG A 1080 -3.34 35.47 5.28
N ILE A 1081 -3.55 35.65 3.97
CA ILE A 1081 -2.80 36.59 3.12
C ILE A 1081 -2.87 38.02 3.68
N LYS A 1082 -4.05 38.49 4.13
CA LYS A 1082 -4.19 39.82 4.76
C LYS A 1082 -3.36 39.94 6.04
N LYS A 1083 -3.41 38.94 6.93
CA LYS A 1083 -2.55 38.86 8.13
C LYS A 1083 -1.05 38.91 7.78
N TYR A 1084 -0.58 38.15 6.78
CA TYR A 1084 0.82 38.18 6.35
C TYR A 1084 1.22 39.53 5.75
N LYS A 1085 0.35 40.19 4.99
CA LYS A 1085 0.59 41.57 4.51
C LYS A 1085 0.66 42.61 5.65
N GLU A 1086 -0.07 42.41 6.74
CA GLU A 1086 -0.06 43.32 7.90
C GLU A 1086 1.18 43.17 8.81
N ILE A 1087 1.63 41.93 9.06
CA ILE A 1087 2.82 41.66 9.89
C ILE A 1087 4.13 41.68 9.09
N GLY A 1088 4.04 41.68 7.76
CA GLY A 1088 5.12 41.42 6.83
C GLY A 1088 5.23 39.91 6.51
N TRP A 1089 5.76 39.59 5.33
CA TRP A 1089 6.18 38.24 4.97
C TRP A 1089 7.46 37.90 5.77
N VAL A 1090 7.28 37.58 7.05
CA VAL A 1090 8.32 37.25 8.01
C VAL A 1090 8.53 35.74 7.98
N VAL A 1091 9.57 35.31 7.26
CA VAL A 1091 10.08 33.95 7.32
C VAL A 1091 10.22 33.54 8.79
N ALA A 1092 9.48 32.52 9.20
CA ALA A 1092 9.55 32.01 10.56
C ALA A 1092 10.92 31.34 10.79
N GLU A 1093 11.86 32.05 11.42
CA GLU A 1093 13.08 31.44 11.98
C GLU A 1093 12.67 30.38 13.01
N ARG A 1094 12.76 29.10 12.61
CA ARG A 1094 12.26 27.97 13.39
C ARG A 1094 13.22 27.64 14.52
N ASP A 1095 12.80 27.93 15.76
CA ASP A 1095 13.55 27.62 16.98
C ASP A 1095 12.73 26.69 17.90
N GLN A 1096 12.34 25.52 17.37
CA GLN A 1096 11.93 24.30 18.10
C GLN A 1096 11.88 23.08 17.19
#